data_AF-A0A2V8UDX1-F1
#
_entry.id   AF-A0A2V8UDX1-F1
#
_cell.length_a   1.000
_cell.length_b   1.000
_cell.length_c   1.000
_cell.angle_alpha   90.00
_cell.angle_beta   90.00
_cell.angle_gamma   90.00
#
_symmetry.space_group_name_H-M   'P 1'
#
loop_
_entity.id
_entity.type
_entity.pdbx_description
1 polymer ?
#
loop_
_entity_poly.entity_id
_entity_poly.type
_entity_poly.pdbx_seq_one_letter_code
_entity_poly.pdbx_strand_id
1 'polypeptide(L)'
;MFCESAADFVRPARIAISALSLALLCSIPSCSRSRSVQTERLAIVRFENLSGDPSLEWMGRAASEVISGELSGAPGIVIIPFSAVQAVDRMLGSRPIAAPGISAEQPAALAAGATEILYGRIARSGATLRLDGTLFGGKRLHIERTVSVASEESRGIIGAADSLARSLSTAAHPFETRNENALRNYAEGLESPDSGQAAQNFSNAVIADPNFGRAYVAWAQSAASRRDRTEADHVLELARARGSAIPESDQTRIALIAAELHGDSAATAKSLSTLARLNPNDAGLLRQLAQLNLSVRNYAAAAHNFRKAARLAPNDPNLANQLGYTAMYAGDLAGAKQALEKYAQLSAGDANPADSLGDVHFYLGQFSDAEKYYRQALRISASFNGGGELLKAAFARLMTGDVAGADGIFNEYIAARQNGKDPAIEYRRAEWEFLSGRRRGAMERMQTFAAKPGVSVPAQAINSQAYAQLAIWQLEMGDRARAHDFAVKAMSKTPPPAAAVSLFLTQPAATLSEWEARSRRFFSGAGQERARELVLSYALLLSKEFKAAEPLLENIYTHSGPEPQEIMPVLLAWAHIENGATEKAAPLIAHNPILNSAQADLFTSLVFPRWLFLRAEVLARQGRNDDAGRNYRLFLRLSGPDPQIFGEETRARQASEK
;
A
#
# COMPACT_ATOMS: atom_id res chain seq x y z
N MET A 1 14.58 61.96 1.68
CA MET A 1 14.41 63.30 2.25
C MET A 1 12.91 63.59 2.22
N PHE A 2 12.24 63.46 3.39
CA PHE A 2 10.91 63.99 3.81
C PHE A 2 9.68 63.73 2.92
N CYS A 3 8.44 63.52 3.37
CA CYS A 3 7.73 63.22 4.63
C CYS A 3 6.29 62.88 4.17
N GLU A 4 5.66 61.80 4.63
CA GLU A 4 4.57 61.81 5.63
C GLU A 4 3.49 62.90 5.49
N SER A 5 2.23 62.49 5.25
CA SER A 5 1.08 62.50 6.21
C SER A 5 -0.18 62.06 5.43
N ALA A 6 -0.89 60.97 5.79
CA ALA A 6 -1.87 60.81 6.89
C ALA A 6 -3.07 61.78 6.73
N ALA A 7 -4.36 61.43 6.87
CA ALA A 7 -5.11 60.31 7.42
C ALA A 7 -6.57 60.45 6.88
N ASP A 8 -7.36 59.43 6.54
CA ASP A 8 -8.19 58.53 7.36
C ASP A 8 -9.72 58.77 7.26
N PHE A 9 -10.43 57.64 7.16
CA PHE A 9 -11.74 57.25 7.72
C PHE A 9 -13.12 57.55 7.04
N VAL A 10 -13.70 56.44 6.53
CA VAL A 10 -15.02 55.82 6.84
C VAL A 10 -16.36 56.41 6.28
N ARG A 11 -16.88 55.68 5.25
CA ARG A 11 -18.22 55.03 5.02
C ARG A 11 -19.51 55.56 5.73
N PRO A 12 -20.74 55.15 5.30
CA PRO A 12 -21.28 54.86 3.95
C PRO A 12 -22.76 55.32 3.70
N ALA A 13 -23.19 55.16 2.44
CA ALA A 13 -24.53 54.79 1.95
C ALA A 13 -25.79 55.65 2.23
N ARG A 14 -26.48 56.02 1.14
CA ARG A 14 -27.95 55.98 0.92
C ARG A 14 -28.28 56.56 -0.45
N ILE A 15 -28.91 55.80 -1.36
CA ILE A 15 -30.02 56.27 -2.21
C ILE A 15 -30.91 55.07 -2.57
N ALA A 16 -32.20 55.25 -2.32
CA ALA A 16 -33.33 54.39 -2.70
C ALA A 16 -33.96 54.87 -4.02
N ILE A 17 -34.68 53.99 -4.74
CA ILE A 17 -35.80 54.25 -5.67
C ILE A 17 -36.42 52.86 -5.95
N SER A 18 -37.57 52.48 -5.40
CA SER A 18 -38.98 52.74 -5.79
C SER A 18 -39.58 51.63 -6.66
N ALA A 19 -40.84 51.31 -6.36
CA ALA A 19 -41.59 50.10 -6.71
C ALA A 19 -42.40 50.16 -8.02
N LEU A 20 -42.74 48.98 -8.55
CA LEU A 20 -44.06 48.43 -8.95
C LEU A 20 -43.91 47.51 -10.19
N SER A 21 -43.92 46.18 -10.05
CA SER A 21 -45.11 45.28 -10.00
C SER A 21 -45.81 45.07 -11.35
N LEU A 22 -45.55 43.93 -12.04
CA LEU A 22 -46.64 43.09 -12.61
C LEU A 22 -46.17 41.65 -12.93
N ALA A 23 -46.74 40.73 -12.16
CA ALA A 23 -46.97 39.29 -12.34
C ALA A 23 -46.33 38.53 -13.52
N LEU A 24 -45.45 37.57 -13.19
CA LEU A 24 -45.36 36.30 -13.91
C LEU A 24 -45.19 35.14 -12.90
N LEU A 25 -46.23 34.32 -12.83
CA LEU A 25 -46.35 32.92 -12.41
C LEU A 25 -45.27 32.30 -11.50
N CYS A 26 -45.75 31.89 -10.32
CA CYS A 26 -45.09 31.00 -9.38
C CYS A 26 -44.66 29.67 -10.02
N SER A 27 -43.36 29.49 -10.19
CA SER A 27 -42.71 28.18 -10.15
C SER A 27 -41.38 28.33 -9.42
N ILE A 28 -41.46 28.40 -8.09
CA ILE A 28 -40.30 28.23 -7.23
C ILE A 28 -39.98 26.73 -7.28
N PRO A 29 -38.82 26.28 -7.81
CA PRO A 29 -38.39 24.93 -7.56
C PRO A 29 -38.20 24.84 -6.05
N SER A 30 -39.07 24.09 -5.39
CA SER A 30 -38.86 23.68 -4.01
C SER A 30 -37.53 22.95 -4.00
N CYS A 31 -36.46 23.64 -3.60
CA CYS A 31 -35.22 23.02 -3.19
C CYS A 31 -35.54 22.21 -1.94
N SER A 32 -36.10 21.02 -2.13
CA SER A 32 -35.92 19.94 -1.18
C SER A 32 -34.42 19.67 -1.17
N ARG A 33 -33.71 20.41 -0.32
CA ARG A 33 -32.39 20.01 0.16
C ARG A 33 -32.65 18.64 0.75
N SER A 34 -32.40 17.58 -0.02
CA SER A 34 -32.40 16.24 0.53
C SER A 34 -31.36 16.32 1.64
N ARG A 35 -31.83 16.32 2.89
CA ARG A 35 -30.97 15.99 4.01
C ARG A 35 -30.43 14.63 3.60
N SER A 36 -29.18 14.57 3.16
CA SER A 36 -28.47 13.30 3.09
C SER A 36 -28.71 12.67 4.45
N VAL A 37 -29.47 11.59 4.51
CA VAL A 37 -29.63 10.82 5.75
C VAL A 37 -28.21 10.41 6.09
N GLN A 38 -27.61 11.12 7.04
CA GLN A 38 -26.23 10.90 7.41
C GLN A 38 -26.24 9.54 8.10
N THR A 39 -25.69 8.54 7.43
CA THR A 39 -25.66 7.17 7.96
C THR A 39 -24.91 7.19 9.29
N GLU A 40 -25.58 6.75 10.34
CA GLU A 40 -25.07 6.71 11.70
C GLU A 40 -24.09 5.53 11.81
N ARG A 41 -22.84 5.81 12.20
CA ARG A 41 -21.81 4.80 12.45
C ARG A 41 -21.84 4.47 13.94
N LEU A 42 -22.51 3.39 14.28
CA LEU A 42 -22.80 3.00 15.66
C LEU A 42 -21.78 1.96 16.15
N ALA A 43 -21.07 2.27 17.23
CA ALA A 43 -20.32 1.29 18.00
C ALA A 43 -21.12 0.88 19.24
N ILE A 44 -21.26 -0.42 19.48
CA ILE A 44 -21.93 -0.93 20.68
C ILE A 44 -20.85 -1.52 21.57
N VAL A 45 -20.61 -0.87 22.70
CA VAL A 45 -19.53 -1.26 23.62
C VAL A 45 -20.05 -2.24 24.68
N ARG A 46 -19.12 -2.87 25.39
CA ARG A 46 -19.43 -3.82 26.46
C ARG A 46 -20.43 -3.23 27.47
N PHE A 47 -21.49 -3.98 27.77
CA PHE A 47 -22.44 -3.61 28.83
C PHE A 47 -21.88 -3.97 30.21
N GLU A 48 -22.17 -3.14 31.20
CA GLU A 48 -21.73 -3.35 32.59
C GLU A 48 -22.70 -4.26 33.35
N ASN A 49 -22.17 -5.27 34.05
CA ASN A 49 -22.98 -6.10 34.94
C ASN A 49 -23.13 -5.41 36.31
N LEU A 50 -24.35 -4.97 36.62
CA LEU A 50 -24.71 -4.38 37.90
C LEU A 50 -25.69 -5.26 38.70
N SER A 51 -25.80 -6.54 38.36
CA SER A 51 -26.64 -7.49 39.10
C SER A 51 -26.05 -7.89 40.45
N GLY A 52 -24.74 -7.71 40.64
CA GLY A 52 -23.99 -8.24 41.78
C GLY A 52 -23.67 -9.74 41.69
N ASP A 53 -24.05 -10.41 40.60
CA ASP A 53 -23.77 -11.83 40.33
C ASP A 53 -22.65 -11.97 39.30
N PRO A 54 -21.43 -12.39 39.69
CA PRO A 54 -20.30 -12.55 38.77
C PRO A 54 -20.54 -13.59 37.68
N SER A 55 -21.46 -14.54 37.89
CA SER A 55 -21.78 -15.56 36.87
C SER A 55 -22.44 -14.97 35.62
N LEU A 56 -22.90 -13.71 35.70
CA LEU A 56 -23.52 -12.96 34.60
C LEU A 56 -22.54 -12.03 33.87
N GLU A 57 -21.25 -12.00 34.25
CA GLU A 57 -20.27 -11.09 33.62
C GLU A 57 -20.17 -11.28 32.10
N TRP A 58 -20.16 -12.51 31.62
CA TRP A 58 -20.11 -12.82 30.18
C TRP A 58 -21.26 -12.15 29.38
N MET A 59 -22.40 -11.85 30.03
CA MET A 59 -23.56 -11.24 29.39
C MET A 59 -23.26 -9.82 28.87
N GLY A 60 -22.28 -9.12 29.46
CA GLY A 60 -21.92 -7.77 29.05
C GLY A 60 -21.48 -7.68 27.59
N ARG A 61 -20.61 -8.60 27.15
CA ARG A 61 -20.16 -8.72 25.76
C ARG A 61 -21.20 -9.38 24.89
N ALA A 62 -21.83 -10.44 25.39
CA ALA A 62 -22.89 -11.14 24.67
C ALA A 62 -24.02 -10.17 24.24
N ALA A 63 -24.47 -9.29 25.12
CA ALA A 63 -25.46 -8.26 24.80
C ALA A 63 -24.99 -7.34 23.67
N SER A 64 -23.76 -6.83 23.76
CA SER A 64 -23.20 -5.95 22.72
C SER A 64 -23.10 -6.63 21.35
N GLU A 65 -22.71 -7.92 21.32
CA GLU A 65 -22.59 -8.69 20.07
C GLU A 65 -23.94 -9.05 19.46
N VAL A 66 -24.93 -9.42 20.30
CA VAL A 66 -26.30 -9.68 19.84
C VAL A 66 -26.87 -8.41 19.22
N ILE A 67 -26.87 -7.28 19.95
CA ILE A 67 -27.43 -6.01 19.44
C ILE A 67 -26.68 -5.56 18.16
N SER A 68 -25.36 -5.71 18.12
CA SER A 68 -24.55 -5.41 16.92
C SER A 68 -24.92 -6.28 15.74
N GLY A 69 -25.13 -7.57 15.98
CA GLY A 69 -25.55 -8.51 14.96
C GLY A 69 -26.92 -8.20 14.42
N GLU A 70 -27.89 -7.92 15.28
CA GLU A 70 -29.30 -7.69 14.91
C GLU A 70 -29.55 -6.35 14.22
N LEU A 71 -28.76 -5.32 14.56
CA LEU A 71 -28.80 -4.02 13.89
C LEU A 71 -27.96 -3.96 12.61
N SER A 72 -27.17 -5.00 12.32
CA SER A 72 -26.34 -5.05 11.13
C SER A 72 -27.21 -5.04 9.86
N GLY A 73 -26.97 -4.08 8.97
CA GLY A 73 -27.77 -3.94 7.74
C GLY A 73 -29.11 -3.23 7.91
N ALA A 74 -29.45 -2.76 9.13
CA ALA A 74 -30.60 -1.89 9.34
C ALA A 74 -30.44 -0.57 8.56
N PRO A 75 -31.49 -0.08 7.86
CA PRO A 75 -31.41 1.16 7.10
C PRO A 75 -30.95 2.35 7.97
N GLY A 76 -29.93 3.07 7.52
CA GLY A 76 -29.41 4.25 8.22
C GLY A 76 -28.35 3.96 9.29
N ILE A 77 -28.12 2.69 9.66
CA ILE A 77 -27.15 2.27 10.68
C ILE A 77 -26.00 1.50 10.02
N VAL A 78 -24.76 1.89 10.32
CA VAL A 78 -23.54 1.13 10.00
C VAL A 78 -22.87 0.74 11.30
N ILE A 79 -22.86 -0.56 11.59
CA ILE A 79 -22.25 -1.10 12.80
C ILE A 79 -20.72 -1.10 12.65
N ILE A 80 -20.04 -0.63 13.70
CA ILE A 80 -18.60 -0.80 13.87
C ILE A 80 -18.40 -2.08 14.70
N PRO A 81 -17.82 -3.15 14.12
CA PRO A 81 -17.66 -4.40 14.84
C PRO A 81 -16.62 -4.26 15.95
N PHE A 82 -16.77 -5.04 17.02
CA PHE A 82 -15.83 -5.07 18.15
C PHE A 82 -14.38 -5.32 17.71
N SER A 83 -14.16 -6.18 16.70
CA SER A 83 -12.83 -6.44 16.15
C SER A 83 -12.14 -5.19 15.57
N ALA A 84 -12.91 -4.23 15.02
CA ALA A 84 -12.36 -2.96 14.55
C ALA A 84 -11.96 -2.03 15.71
N VAL A 85 -12.75 -2.02 16.79
CA VAL A 85 -12.42 -1.28 18.02
C VAL A 85 -11.15 -1.85 18.66
N GLN A 86 -11.07 -3.17 18.81
CA GLN A 86 -9.92 -3.86 19.39
C GLN A 86 -8.63 -3.70 18.57
N ALA A 87 -8.73 -3.61 17.24
CA ALA A 87 -7.57 -3.35 16.38
C ALA A 87 -6.92 -1.99 16.69
N VAL A 88 -7.73 -0.97 16.99
CA VAL A 88 -7.25 0.36 17.38
C VAL A 88 -6.58 0.33 18.76
N ASP A 89 -7.16 -0.37 19.73
CA ASP A 89 -6.56 -0.51 21.07
C ASP A 89 -5.17 -1.15 21.02
N ARG A 90 -5.01 -2.19 20.20
CA ARG A 90 -3.69 -2.83 20.00
C ARG A 90 -2.66 -1.86 19.40
N MET A 91 -3.09 -0.93 18.54
CA MET A 91 -2.20 0.07 17.95
C MET A 91 -1.79 1.18 18.92
N LEU A 92 -2.68 1.57 19.85
CA LEU A 92 -2.46 2.67 20.79
C LEU A 92 -1.71 2.25 22.08
N GLY A 93 -1.33 0.97 22.19
CA GLY A 93 -0.71 0.39 23.37
C GLY A 93 -1.75 -0.05 24.39
N SER A 94 -1.64 -1.29 24.86
CA SER A 94 -2.58 -1.93 25.78
C SER A 94 -2.74 -1.11 27.07
N ARG A 95 -3.85 -0.37 27.18
CA ARG A 95 -4.37 0.00 28.49
C ARG A 95 -4.87 -1.29 29.16
N PRO A 96 -4.64 -1.49 30.46
CA PRO A 96 -5.17 -2.65 31.17
C PRO A 96 -6.69 -2.74 30.95
N ILE A 97 -7.19 -3.92 30.60
CA ILE A 97 -8.62 -4.26 30.60
C ILE A 97 -9.07 -4.26 32.06
N ALA A 98 -9.34 -3.09 32.65
CA ALA A 98 -9.64 -2.99 34.08
C ALA A 98 -10.88 -2.15 34.41
N ALA A 99 -11.59 -1.61 33.41
CA ALA A 99 -12.91 -1.02 33.64
C ALA A 99 -13.88 -1.46 32.54
N PRO A 100 -14.93 -2.25 32.83
CA PRO A 100 -16.01 -2.46 31.88
C PRO A 100 -16.73 -1.13 31.57
N GLY A 101 -17.35 -1.03 30.39
CA GLY A 101 -18.22 0.10 30.03
C GLY A 101 -17.60 1.17 29.12
N ILE A 102 -18.37 2.25 28.91
CA ILE A 102 -18.06 3.31 27.92
C ILE A 102 -16.67 3.91 28.09
N SER A 103 -16.21 4.09 29.33
CA SER A 103 -14.94 4.74 29.64
C SER A 103 -13.71 4.00 29.09
N ALA A 104 -13.80 2.68 28.91
CA ALA A 104 -12.71 1.88 28.37
C ALA A 104 -12.69 1.84 26.84
N GLU A 105 -13.85 1.69 26.20
CA GLU A 105 -13.94 1.44 24.76
C GLU A 105 -14.24 2.71 23.93
N GLN A 106 -14.72 3.79 24.54
CA GLN A 106 -15.09 5.02 23.83
C GLN A 106 -13.94 5.62 22.99
N PRO A 107 -12.70 5.77 23.52
CA PRO A 107 -11.62 6.34 22.72
C PRO A 107 -11.34 5.51 21.45
N ALA A 108 -11.32 4.18 21.59
CA ALA A 108 -11.10 3.26 20.49
C ALA A 108 -12.27 3.23 19.50
N ALA A 109 -13.51 3.29 19.99
CA ALA A 109 -14.70 3.36 19.15
C ALA A 109 -14.74 4.63 18.30
N LEU A 110 -14.45 5.80 18.90
CA LEU A 110 -14.36 7.07 18.18
C LEU A 110 -13.21 7.05 17.17
N ALA A 111 -12.06 6.50 17.54
CA ALA A 111 -10.91 6.35 16.65
C ALA A 111 -11.16 5.33 15.52
N ALA A 112 -11.98 4.31 15.74
CA ALA A 112 -12.51 3.41 14.70
C ALA A 112 -13.58 4.08 13.81
N GLY A 113 -13.93 5.33 14.09
CA GLY A 113 -14.81 6.17 13.29
C GLY A 113 -16.29 6.11 13.70
N ALA A 114 -16.59 5.78 14.95
CA ALA A 114 -17.96 5.85 15.48
C ALA A 114 -18.46 7.30 15.48
N THR A 115 -19.67 7.52 14.96
CA THR A 115 -20.38 8.79 15.15
C THR A 115 -21.29 8.74 16.37
N GLU A 116 -21.69 7.54 16.77
CA GLU A 116 -22.51 7.28 17.95
C GLU A 116 -22.01 6.03 18.68
N ILE A 117 -22.24 5.99 20.00
CA ILE A 117 -21.84 4.88 20.86
C ILE A 117 -23.05 4.46 21.69
N LEU A 118 -23.42 3.17 21.63
CA LEU A 118 -24.36 2.56 22.55
C LEU A 118 -23.57 1.86 23.65
N TYR A 119 -23.82 2.26 24.89
CA TYR A 119 -23.30 1.60 26.09
C TYR A 119 -24.45 1.35 27.05
N GLY A 120 -24.27 0.47 28.02
CA GLY A 120 -25.37 0.16 28.90
C GLY A 120 -25.00 -0.70 30.08
N ARG A 121 -26.03 -1.08 30.83
CA ARG A 121 -25.92 -1.91 32.03
C ARG A 121 -26.97 -3.01 32.05
N ILE A 122 -26.60 -4.11 32.67
CA ILE A 122 -27.42 -5.28 32.93
C ILE A 122 -27.71 -5.33 34.42
N ALA A 123 -28.99 -5.41 34.78
CA ALA A 123 -29.43 -5.57 36.16
C ALA A 123 -30.38 -6.77 36.26
N ARG A 124 -30.40 -7.42 37.43
CA ARG A 124 -31.29 -8.54 37.73
C ARG A 124 -32.23 -8.17 38.87
N SER A 125 -33.52 -8.44 38.71
CA SER A 125 -34.51 -8.29 39.78
C SER A 125 -35.50 -9.45 39.72
N GLY A 126 -35.40 -10.36 40.70
CA GLY A 126 -36.15 -11.62 40.68
C GLY A 126 -35.85 -12.42 39.41
N ALA A 127 -36.90 -12.86 38.72
CA ALA A 127 -36.83 -13.61 37.46
C ALA A 127 -36.82 -12.69 36.21
N THR A 128 -36.39 -11.43 36.36
CA THR A 128 -36.34 -10.44 35.27
C THR A 128 -34.91 -9.94 35.07
N LEU A 129 -34.46 -9.98 33.82
CA LEU A 129 -33.25 -9.30 33.37
C LEU A 129 -33.63 -7.95 32.76
N ARG A 130 -32.99 -6.88 33.23
CA ARG A 130 -33.17 -5.51 32.73
C ARG A 130 -31.92 -5.04 32.02
N LEU A 131 -32.07 -4.56 30.79
CA LEU A 131 -31.01 -3.92 30.01
C LEU A 131 -31.34 -2.44 29.85
N ASP A 132 -30.46 -1.57 30.34
CA ASP A 132 -30.52 -0.13 30.08
C ASP A 132 -29.45 0.24 29.07
N GLY A 133 -29.83 0.61 27.86
CA GLY A 133 -28.94 1.12 26.81
C GLY A 133 -29.02 2.63 26.69
N THR A 134 -27.87 3.30 26.59
CA THR A 134 -27.74 4.74 26.38
C THR A 134 -26.96 5.03 25.11
N LEU A 135 -27.57 5.78 24.20
CA LEU A 135 -26.99 6.24 22.95
C LEU A 135 -26.30 7.60 23.17
N PHE A 136 -25.02 7.67 22.85
CA PHE A 136 -24.16 8.83 23.03
C PHE A 136 -23.66 9.35 21.67
N GLY A 137 -23.93 10.62 21.39
CA GLY A 137 -23.52 11.28 20.16
C GLY A 137 -22.06 11.71 20.21
N GLY A 138 -21.18 11.02 19.47
CA GLY A 138 -19.73 11.24 19.51
C GLY A 138 -19.28 12.62 19.04
N LYS A 139 -20.03 13.28 18.15
CA LYS A 139 -19.72 14.64 17.66
C LYS A 139 -20.15 15.75 18.61
N ARG A 140 -21.24 15.54 19.35
CA ARG A 140 -21.86 16.54 20.24
C ARG A 140 -21.52 16.32 21.70
N LEU A 141 -20.90 15.17 22.02
CA LEU A 141 -20.53 14.73 23.37
C LEU A 141 -21.71 14.79 24.36
N HIS A 142 -22.88 14.34 23.92
CA HIS A 142 -24.11 14.36 24.72
C HIS A 142 -24.89 13.04 24.60
N ILE A 143 -25.68 12.75 25.63
CA ILE A 143 -26.65 11.64 25.62
C ILE A 143 -27.79 12.00 24.69
N GLU A 144 -28.04 11.15 23.69
CA GLU A 144 -29.13 11.34 22.73
C GLU A 144 -30.42 10.66 23.19
N ARG A 145 -30.29 9.43 23.71
CA ARG A 145 -31.44 8.60 24.10
C ARG A 145 -31.02 7.55 25.12
N THR A 146 -31.89 7.26 26.08
CA THR A 146 -31.78 6.08 26.96
C THR A 146 -33.01 5.21 26.77
N VAL A 147 -32.79 3.90 26.67
CA VAL A 147 -33.86 2.90 26.52
C VAL A 147 -33.65 1.80 27.56
N SER A 148 -34.73 1.46 28.25
CA SER A 148 -34.75 0.39 29.24
C SER A 148 -35.71 -0.69 28.77
N VAL A 149 -35.24 -1.93 28.72
CA VAL A 149 -36.05 -3.10 28.43
C VAL A 149 -35.95 -4.09 29.58
N ALA A 150 -37.06 -4.76 29.87
CA ALA A 150 -37.15 -5.83 30.85
C ALA A 150 -37.61 -7.10 30.13
N SER A 151 -36.91 -8.20 30.35
CA SER A 151 -37.23 -9.52 29.81
C SER A 151 -37.26 -10.54 30.93
N GLU A 152 -38.16 -11.53 30.81
CA GLU A 152 -38.09 -12.73 31.66
C GLU A 152 -36.70 -13.37 31.52
N GLU A 153 -36.11 -13.77 32.63
CA GLU A 153 -34.79 -14.40 32.69
C GLU A 153 -34.76 -15.72 31.92
N SER A 154 -35.91 -16.39 31.78
CA SER A 154 -36.10 -17.58 30.95
C SER A 154 -35.77 -17.37 29.46
N ARG A 155 -35.84 -16.12 28.97
CA ARG A 155 -35.47 -15.75 27.61
C ARG A 155 -33.99 -15.40 27.45
N GLY A 156 -33.25 -15.41 28.56
CA GLY A 156 -31.81 -15.17 28.62
C GLY A 156 -31.39 -13.77 28.15
N ILE A 157 -30.09 -13.60 27.90
CA ILE A 157 -29.54 -12.34 27.43
C ILE A 157 -29.90 -12.08 25.96
N ILE A 158 -30.08 -13.13 25.15
CA ILE A 158 -30.48 -13.01 23.75
C ILE A 158 -31.84 -12.33 23.65
N GLY A 159 -32.84 -12.78 24.42
CA GLY A 159 -34.18 -12.17 24.38
C GLY A 159 -34.22 -10.73 24.88
N ALA A 160 -33.42 -10.41 25.90
CA ALA A 160 -33.33 -9.05 26.41
C ALA A 160 -32.61 -8.12 25.40
N ALA A 161 -31.54 -8.59 24.77
CA ALA A 161 -30.81 -7.87 23.74
C ALA A 161 -31.66 -7.66 22.47
N ASP A 162 -32.44 -8.66 22.04
CA ASP A 162 -33.41 -8.52 20.92
C ASP A 162 -34.44 -7.43 21.20
N SER A 163 -34.99 -7.41 22.42
CA SER A 163 -35.93 -6.36 22.83
C SER A 163 -35.30 -4.97 22.75
N LEU A 164 -34.04 -4.83 23.18
CA LEU A 164 -33.31 -3.56 23.11
C LEU A 164 -33.01 -3.19 21.64
N ALA A 165 -32.51 -4.12 20.82
CA ALA A 165 -32.23 -3.88 19.40
C ALA A 165 -33.48 -3.41 18.64
N ARG A 166 -34.63 -4.06 18.84
CA ARG A 166 -35.92 -3.67 18.23
C ARG A 166 -36.41 -2.29 18.68
N SER A 167 -36.08 -1.89 19.90
CA SER A 167 -36.42 -0.55 20.41
C SER A 167 -35.56 0.57 19.80
N LEU A 168 -34.36 0.22 19.32
CA LEU A 168 -33.44 1.10 18.61
C LEU A 168 -33.79 1.17 17.12
N SER A 169 -34.12 0.03 16.50
CA SER A 169 -34.57 -0.03 15.11
C SER A 169 -35.60 -1.12 14.89
N THR A 170 -36.72 -0.77 14.26
CA THR A 170 -37.75 -1.74 13.86
C THR A 170 -37.28 -2.69 12.75
N ALA A 171 -36.14 -2.39 12.11
CA ALA A 171 -35.52 -3.23 11.10
C ALA A 171 -34.54 -4.27 11.69
N ALA A 172 -34.43 -4.36 13.03
CA ALA A 172 -33.60 -5.37 13.68
C ALA A 172 -34.06 -6.79 13.32
N HIS A 173 -33.10 -7.62 12.90
CA HIS A 173 -33.34 -9.02 12.56
C HIS A 173 -32.84 -9.92 13.70
N PRO A 174 -33.39 -11.14 13.87
CA PRO A 174 -32.91 -12.05 14.91
C PRO A 174 -31.41 -12.36 14.76
N PHE A 175 -30.74 -12.52 15.90
CA PHE A 175 -29.35 -12.98 15.95
C PHE A 175 -29.20 -14.43 15.48
N GLU A 176 -28.01 -14.78 15.00
CA GLU A 176 -27.71 -16.06 14.34
C GLU A 176 -28.00 -17.28 15.23
N THR A 177 -27.69 -17.17 16.53
CA THR A 177 -27.92 -18.23 17.51
C THR A 177 -29.01 -17.84 18.51
N ARG A 178 -29.79 -18.83 18.94
CA ARG A 178 -30.66 -18.76 20.12
C ARG A 178 -30.14 -19.60 21.29
N ASN A 179 -28.96 -20.20 21.14
CA ASN A 179 -28.34 -21.05 22.15
C ASN A 179 -27.46 -20.20 23.07
N GLU A 180 -27.91 -19.98 24.30
CA GLU A 180 -27.19 -19.18 25.31
C GLU A 180 -25.80 -19.76 25.63
N ASN A 181 -25.64 -21.08 25.60
CA ASN A 181 -24.33 -21.70 25.82
C ASN A 181 -23.38 -21.41 24.66
N ALA A 182 -23.87 -21.41 23.42
CA ALA A 182 -23.06 -21.05 22.26
C ALA A 182 -22.63 -19.58 22.32
N LEU A 183 -23.57 -18.69 22.66
CA LEU A 183 -23.29 -17.26 22.82
C LEU A 183 -22.31 -16.97 23.96
N ARG A 184 -22.44 -17.64 25.11
CA ARG A 184 -21.51 -17.51 26.24
C ARG A 184 -20.08 -17.86 25.82
N ASN A 185 -19.89 -19.03 25.22
CA ASN A 185 -18.58 -19.46 24.75
C ASN A 185 -18.01 -18.47 23.71
N TYR A 186 -18.83 -17.95 22.80
CA TYR A 186 -18.40 -16.93 21.85
C TYR A 186 -17.95 -15.63 22.54
N ALA A 187 -18.74 -15.10 23.48
CA ALA A 187 -18.42 -13.88 24.21
C ALA A 187 -17.14 -14.04 25.05
N GLU A 188 -16.98 -15.15 25.76
CA GLU A 188 -15.76 -15.46 26.53
C GLU A 188 -14.54 -15.64 25.61
N GLY A 189 -14.71 -16.19 24.41
CA GLY A 189 -13.66 -16.26 23.40
C GLY A 189 -13.19 -14.89 22.91
N LEU A 190 -14.11 -13.95 22.68
CA LEU A 190 -13.78 -12.58 22.25
C LEU A 190 -13.01 -11.78 23.31
N GLU A 191 -13.29 -12.03 24.59
CA GLU A 191 -12.66 -11.34 25.71
C GLU A 191 -11.40 -12.06 26.24
N SER A 192 -11.10 -13.26 25.72
CA SER A 192 -9.90 -13.99 26.10
C SER A 192 -8.63 -13.28 25.59
N PRO A 193 -7.67 -12.94 26.47
CA PRO A 193 -6.39 -12.40 26.04
C PRO A 193 -5.49 -13.46 25.40
N ASP A 194 -5.75 -14.74 25.70
CA ASP A 194 -5.01 -15.86 25.13
C ASP A 194 -5.73 -16.40 23.89
N SER A 195 -5.05 -16.35 22.75
CA SER A 195 -5.58 -16.82 21.46
C SER A 195 -5.87 -18.33 21.43
N GLY A 196 -5.16 -19.15 22.19
CA GLY A 196 -5.43 -20.59 22.29
C GLY A 196 -6.73 -20.87 23.04
N GLN A 197 -6.91 -20.23 24.20
CA GLN A 197 -8.15 -20.30 24.98
C GLN A 197 -9.33 -19.70 24.21
N ALA A 198 -9.10 -18.60 23.47
CA ALA A 198 -10.11 -18.02 22.59
C ALA A 198 -10.57 -19.04 21.53
N ALA A 199 -9.63 -19.75 20.90
CA ALA A 199 -9.95 -20.78 19.90
C ALA A 199 -10.76 -21.94 20.51
N GLN A 200 -10.39 -22.40 21.71
CA GLN A 200 -11.16 -23.44 22.41
C GLN A 200 -12.59 -22.99 22.71
N ASN A 201 -12.76 -21.75 23.17
CA ASN A 201 -14.08 -21.17 23.42
C ASN A 201 -14.91 -21.07 22.13
N PHE A 202 -14.33 -20.60 21.01
CA PHE A 202 -15.04 -20.57 19.74
C PHE A 202 -15.40 -21.96 19.21
N SER A 203 -14.52 -22.95 19.39
CA SER A 203 -14.82 -24.35 19.09
C SER A 203 -16.01 -24.87 19.91
N ASN A 204 -16.03 -24.60 21.22
CA ASN A 204 -17.16 -24.96 22.08
C ASN A 204 -18.46 -24.26 21.66
N ALA A 205 -18.38 -22.99 21.21
CA ALA A 205 -19.54 -22.26 20.70
C ALA A 205 -20.13 -22.94 19.46
N VAL A 206 -19.27 -23.35 18.52
CA VAL A 206 -19.66 -24.09 17.31
C VAL A 206 -20.21 -25.48 17.64
N ILE A 207 -19.66 -26.17 18.65
CA ILE A 207 -20.20 -27.46 19.10
C ILE A 207 -21.61 -27.29 19.69
N ALA A 208 -21.84 -26.23 20.47
CA ALA A 208 -23.13 -25.93 21.07
C ALA A 208 -24.17 -25.49 20.03
N ASP A 209 -23.77 -24.71 19.01
CA ASP A 209 -24.61 -24.35 17.88
C ASP A 209 -23.80 -24.38 16.56
N PRO A 210 -23.89 -25.48 15.80
CA PRO A 210 -23.19 -25.64 14.53
C PRO A 210 -23.64 -24.69 13.40
N ASN A 211 -24.66 -23.86 13.62
CA ASN A 211 -25.11 -22.86 12.64
C ASN A 211 -24.64 -21.44 12.99
N PHE A 212 -23.85 -21.28 14.05
CA PHE A 212 -23.40 -19.97 14.51
C PHE A 212 -22.19 -19.46 13.70
N GLY A 213 -22.45 -18.87 12.53
CA GLY A 213 -21.45 -18.41 11.55
C GLY A 213 -20.37 -17.51 12.14
N ARG A 214 -20.73 -16.53 12.97
CA ARG A 214 -19.77 -15.65 13.66
C ARG A 214 -18.76 -16.38 14.52
N ALA A 215 -19.14 -17.49 15.15
CA ALA A 215 -18.22 -18.28 15.97
C ALA A 215 -17.14 -18.95 15.09
N TYR A 216 -17.51 -19.46 13.91
CA TYR A 216 -16.53 -19.98 12.95
C TYR A 216 -15.56 -18.90 12.46
N VAL A 217 -16.06 -17.70 12.14
CA VAL A 217 -15.21 -16.58 11.70
C VAL A 217 -14.21 -16.20 12.80
N ALA A 218 -14.67 -16.06 14.04
CA ALA A 218 -13.81 -15.73 15.18
C ALA A 218 -12.79 -16.84 15.48
N TRP A 219 -13.18 -18.11 15.32
CA TRP A 219 -12.26 -19.25 15.44
C TRP A 219 -11.15 -19.19 14.38
N ALA A 220 -11.52 -18.98 13.10
CA ALA A 220 -10.56 -18.83 12.01
C ALA A 220 -9.60 -17.64 12.24
N GLN A 221 -10.11 -16.51 12.74
CA GLN A 221 -9.29 -15.34 13.09
C GLN A 221 -8.30 -15.65 14.22
N SER A 222 -8.71 -16.42 15.22
CA SER A 222 -7.80 -16.88 16.27
C SER A 222 -6.69 -17.76 15.71
N ALA A 223 -7.04 -18.75 14.88
CA ALA A 223 -6.05 -19.58 14.18
C ALA A 223 -5.06 -18.72 13.37
N ALA A 224 -5.56 -17.71 12.66
CA ALA A 224 -4.71 -16.79 11.91
C ALA A 224 -3.76 -15.96 12.77
N SER A 225 -4.23 -15.48 13.94
CA SER A 225 -3.38 -14.76 14.88
C SER A 225 -2.22 -15.61 15.42
N ARG A 226 -2.43 -16.93 15.52
CA ARG A 226 -1.42 -17.93 15.90
C ARG A 226 -0.61 -18.46 14.71
N ARG A 227 -0.95 -18.03 13.49
CA ARG A 227 -0.43 -18.57 12.21
C ARG A 227 -0.63 -20.08 12.05
N ASP A 228 -1.70 -20.62 12.63
CA ASP A 228 -2.04 -22.04 12.55
C ASP A 228 -2.86 -22.32 11.29
N ARG A 229 -2.17 -22.77 10.23
CA ARG A 229 -2.78 -23.11 8.93
C ARG A 229 -3.71 -24.33 9.03
N THR A 230 -3.29 -25.34 9.78
CA THR A 230 -4.02 -26.60 9.91
C THR A 230 -5.36 -26.38 10.59
N GLU A 231 -5.38 -25.58 11.65
CA GLU A 231 -6.62 -25.26 12.34
C GLU A 231 -7.53 -24.35 11.50
N ALA A 232 -6.98 -23.38 10.77
CA ALA A 232 -7.77 -22.56 9.85
C ALA A 232 -8.43 -23.40 8.74
N ASP A 233 -7.71 -24.37 8.17
CA ASP A 233 -8.26 -25.31 7.19
C ASP A 233 -9.35 -26.19 7.78
N HIS A 234 -9.16 -26.67 9.02
CA HIS A 234 -10.17 -27.44 9.73
C HIS A 234 -11.46 -26.63 9.95
N VAL A 235 -11.35 -25.37 10.39
CA VAL A 235 -12.51 -24.47 10.56
C VAL A 235 -13.23 -24.23 9.24
N LEU A 236 -12.47 -24.05 8.15
CA LEU A 236 -13.01 -23.89 6.80
C LEU A 236 -13.78 -25.14 6.32
N GLU A 237 -13.24 -26.33 6.56
CA GLU A 237 -13.91 -27.60 6.24
C GLU A 237 -15.21 -27.77 7.03
N LEU A 238 -15.17 -27.51 8.34
CA LEU A 238 -16.37 -27.58 9.18
C LEU A 238 -17.44 -26.59 8.71
N ALA A 239 -17.07 -25.35 8.41
CA ALA A 239 -18.00 -24.33 7.92
C ALA A 239 -18.60 -24.70 6.55
N ARG A 240 -17.79 -25.25 5.63
CA ARG A 240 -18.27 -25.74 4.32
C ARG A 240 -19.25 -26.91 4.46
N ALA A 241 -19.02 -27.82 5.41
CA ALA A 241 -19.90 -28.96 5.66
C ALA A 241 -21.31 -28.53 6.13
N ARG A 242 -21.45 -27.32 6.68
CA ARG A 242 -22.76 -26.75 7.05
C ARG A 242 -23.55 -26.22 5.84
N GLY A 243 -22.91 -26.01 4.69
CA GLY A 243 -23.57 -25.49 3.49
C GLY A 243 -24.30 -24.17 3.77
N SER A 244 -25.51 -24.01 3.26
CA SER A 244 -26.30 -22.76 3.40
C SER A 244 -26.75 -22.44 4.83
N ALA A 245 -26.48 -23.31 5.82
CA ALA A 245 -26.79 -23.01 7.22
C ALA A 245 -25.85 -21.95 7.83
N ILE A 246 -24.66 -21.77 7.25
CA ILE A 246 -23.77 -20.64 7.56
C ILE A 246 -23.93 -19.59 6.46
N PRO A 247 -24.09 -18.29 6.79
CA PRO A 247 -24.22 -17.24 5.78
C PRO A 247 -23.05 -17.22 4.77
N GLU A 248 -23.33 -16.95 3.50
CA GLU A 248 -22.31 -16.88 2.44
C GLU A 248 -21.19 -15.88 2.80
N SER A 249 -21.54 -14.76 3.45
CA SER A 249 -20.57 -13.78 3.94
C SER A 249 -19.55 -14.37 4.90
N ASP A 250 -19.99 -15.23 5.83
CA ASP A 250 -19.15 -15.79 6.88
C ASP A 250 -18.29 -16.92 6.34
N GLN A 251 -18.88 -17.80 5.53
CA GLN A 251 -18.12 -18.81 4.78
C GLN A 251 -17.00 -18.18 3.96
N THR A 252 -17.31 -17.07 3.29
CA THR A 252 -16.33 -16.35 2.46
C THR A 252 -15.25 -15.69 3.32
N ARG A 253 -15.58 -15.14 4.50
CA ARG A 253 -14.58 -14.60 5.44
C ARG A 253 -13.64 -15.70 5.95
N ILE A 254 -14.16 -16.87 6.27
CA ILE A 254 -13.34 -18.01 6.72
C ILE A 254 -12.42 -18.47 5.58
N ALA A 255 -12.94 -18.57 4.35
CA ALA A 255 -12.16 -18.92 3.18
C ALA A 255 -11.06 -17.88 2.87
N LEU A 256 -11.35 -16.59 3.05
CA LEU A 256 -10.36 -15.51 2.94
C LEU A 256 -9.22 -15.70 3.94
N ILE A 257 -9.55 -15.93 5.21
CA ILE A 257 -8.55 -16.10 6.28
C ILE A 257 -7.61 -17.29 5.99
N ALA A 258 -8.17 -18.44 5.60
CA ALA A 258 -7.37 -19.60 5.23
C ALA A 258 -6.47 -19.31 4.02
N ALA A 259 -7.01 -18.66 2.98
CA ALA A 259 -6.25 -18.27 1.80
C ALA A 259 -5.08 -17.33 2.12
N GLU A 260 -5.30 -16.34 2.98
CA GLU A 260 -4.27 -15.40 3.41
C GLU A 260 -3.15 -16.10 4.19
N LEU A 261 -3.49 -17.06 5.07
CA LEU A 261 -2.49 -17.84 5.81
C LEU A 261 -1.61 -18.71 4.91
N HIS A 262 -2.19 -19.26 3.84
CA HIS A 262 -1.47 -20.03 2.84
C HIS A 262 -0.73 -19.17 1.82
N GLY A 263 -1.02 -17.86 1.76
CA GLY A 263 -0.53 -16.97 0.72
C GLY A 263 -1.14 -17.27 -0.66
N ASP A 264 -2.30 -17.95 -0.70
CA ASP A 264 -3.02 -18.25 -1.93
C ASP A 264 -3.69 -16.97 -2.44
N SER A 265 -2.99 -16.28 -3.34
CA SER A 265 -3.42 -15.01 -3.91
C SER A 265 -4.69 -15.16 -4.77
N ALA A 266 -4.89 -16.31 -5.41
CA ALA A 266 -6.06 -16.56 -6.25
C ALA A 266 -7.32 -16.79 -5.39
N ALA A 267 -7.21 -17.61 -4.34
CA ALA A 267 -8.30 -17.81 -3.39
C ALA A 267 -8.61 -16.53 -2.60
N THR A 268 -7.60 -15.74 -2.25
CA THR A 268 -7.75 -14.41 -1.64
C THR A 268 -8.55 -13.48 -2.56
N ALA A 269 -8.19 -13.42 -3.85
CA ALA A 269 -8.89 -12.59 -4.84
C ALA A 269 -10.35 -12.99 -5.01
N LYS A 270 -10.61 -14.29 -5.08
CA LYS A 270 -11.97 -14.83 -5.19
C LYS A 270 -12.82 -14.45 -3.97
N SER A 271 -12.26 -14.60 -2.77
CA SER A 271 -12.96 -14.34 -1.52
C SER A 271 -13.23 -12.84 -1.33
N LEU A 272 -12.24 -11.98 -1.57
CA LEU A 272 -12.43 -10.52 -1.55
C LEU A 272 -13.45 -10.04 -2.59
N SER A 273 -13.42 -10.59 -3.81
CA SER A 273 -14.39 -10.26 -4.86
C SER A 273 -15.82 -10.62 -4.44
N THR A 274 -15.98 -11.78 -3.78
CA THR A 274 -17.27 -12.24 -3.26
C THR A 274 -17.75 -11.35 -2.11
N LEU A 275 -16.88 -11.02 -1.15
CA LEU A 275 -17.22 -10.11 -0.05
C LEU A 275 -17.58 -8.70 -0.54
N ALA A 276 -16.86 -8.18 -1.55
CA ALA A 276 -17.16 -6.88 -2.16
C ALA A 276 -18.48 -6.90 -2.96
N ARG A 277 -18.87 -8.05 -3.54
CA ARG A 277 -20.20 -8.23 -4.17
C ARG A 277 -21.31 -8.23 -3.12
N LEU A 278 -21.09 -8.90 -1.98
CA LEU A 278 -22.05 -8.98 -0.89
C LEU A 278 -22.18 -7.64 -0.14
N ASN A 279 -21.10 -6.85 -0.09
CA ASN A 279 -21.03 -5.56 0.60
C ASN A 279 -20.49 -4.46 -0.34
N PRO A 280 -21.25 -4.04 -1.36
CA PRO A 280 -20.75 -3.12 -2.40
C PRO A 280 -20.42 -1.71 -1.92
N ASN A 281 -20.85 -1.35 -0.71
CA ASN A 281 -20.62 -0.05 -0.08
C ASN A 281 -19.53 -0.08 1.02
N ASP A 282 -18.78 -1.19 1.14
CA ASP A 282 -17.65 -1.28 2.05
C ASP A 282 -16.36 -0.79 1.37
N ALA A 283 -15.97 0.45 1.69
CA ALA A 283 -14.75 1.06 1.15
C ALA A 283 -13.47 0.27 1.51
N GLY A 284 -13.46 -0.41 2.67
CA GLY A 284 -12.32 -1.21 3.13
C GLY A 284 -12.13 -2.47 2.29
N LEU A 285 -13.21 -3.18 1.98
CA LEU A 285 -13.19 -4.35 1.09
C LEU A 285 -12.81 -3.96 -0.34
N LEU A 286 -13.36 -2.86 -0.85
CA LEU A 286 -13.01 -2.34 -2.18
C LEU A 286 -11.53 -1.94 -2.26
N ARG A 287 -10.98 -1.34 -1.20
CA ARG A 287 -9.56 -1.00 -1.09
C ARG A 287 -8.68 -2.26 -1.09
N GLN A 288 -9.02 -3.29 -0.31
CA GLN A 288 -8.28 -4.55 -0.28
C GLN A 288 -8.29 -5.25 -1.64
N LEU A 289 -9.46 -5.32 -2.28
CA LEU A 289 -9.59 -5.88 -3.63
C LEU A 289 -8.78 -5.06 -4.66
N ALA A 290 -8.77 -3.73 -4.54
CA ALA A 290 -7.96 -2.87 -5.40
C ALA A 290 -6.47 -3.12 -5.23
N GLN A 291 -5.99 -3.23 -3.98
CA GLN A 291 -4.59 -3.51 -3.68
C GLN A 291 -4.13 -4.87 -4.23
N LEU A 292 -4.98 -5.89 -4.14
CA LEU A 292 -4.68 -7.21 -4.70
C LEU A 292 -4.65 -7.18 -6.23
N ASN A 293 -5.60 -6.48 -6.87
CA ASN A 293 -5.55 -6.28 -8.32
C ASN A 293 -4.27 -5.52 -8.73
N LEU A 294 -3.85 -4.54 -7.94
CA LEU A 294 -2.59 -3.81 -8.17
C LEU A 294 -1.37 -4.74 -8.03
N SER A 295 -1.34 -5.63 -7.03
CA SER A 295 -0.20 -6.55 -6.82
C SER A 295 -0.05 -7.60 -7.92
N VAL A 296 -1.12 -7.92 -8.65
CA VAL A 296 -1.09 -8.78 -9.84
C VAL A 296 -1.16 -7.98 -11.15
N ARG A 297 -0.87 -6.67 -11.09
CA ARG A 297 -0.78 -5.75 -12.23
C ARG A 297 -2.08 -5.61 -13.05
N ASN A 298 -3.23 -5.93 -12.49
CA ASN A 298 -4.55 -5.65 -13.05
C ASN A 298 -4.95 -4.19 -12.74
N TYR A 299 -4.24 -3.24 -13.36
CA TYR A 299 -4.34 -1.81 -13.06
C TYR A 299 -5.75 -1.25 -13.30
N ALA A 300 -6.44 -1.70 -14.34
CA ALA A 300 -7.79 -1.24 -14.66
C ALA A 300 -8.81 -1.63 -13.56
N ALA A 301 -8.79 -2.89 -13.11
CA ALA A 301 -9.66 -3.33 -12.02
C ALA A 301 -9.29 -2.67 -10.68
N ALA A 302 -7.99 -2.49 -10.42
CA ALA A 302 -7.51 -1.77 -9.25
C ALA A 302 -8.02 -0.31 -9.23
N ALA A 303 -7.85 0.43 -10.33
CA ALA A 303 -8.30 1.82 -10.45
C ALA A 303 -9.82 1.93 -10.29
N HIS A 304 -10.59 1.00 -10.85
CA HIS A 304 -12.04 0.96 -10.69
C HIS A 304 -12.46 0.81 -9.22
N ASN A 305 -11.84 -0.13 -8.50
CA ASN A 305 -12.16 -0.39 -7.10
C ASN A 305 -11.69 0.74 -6.17
N PHE A 306 -10.49 1.29 -6.37
CA PHE A 306 -10.05 2.49 -5.65
C PHE A 306 -10.96 3.69 -5.90
N ARG A 307 -11.42 3.90 -7.14
CA ARG A 307 -12.36 4.98 -7.47
C ARG A 307 -13.70 4.81 -6.77
N LYS A 308 -14.20 3.58 -6.62
CA LYS A 308 -15.39 3.29 -5.80
C LYS A 308 -15.13 3.56 -4.31
N ALA A 309 -14.03 3.05 -3.77
CA ALA A 309 -13.65 3.28 -2.37
C ALA A 309 -13.51 4.77 -2.04
N ALA A 310 -12.84 5.55 -2.90
CA ALA A 310 -12.66 6.99 -2.73
C ALA A 310 -13.98 7.78 -2.80
N ARG A 311 -15.01 7.28 -3.52
CA ARG A 311 -16.36 7.88 -3.48
C ARG A 311 -17.08 7.61 -2.16
N LEU A 312 -16.87 6.45 -1.56
CA LEU A 312 -17.46 6.07 -0.27
C LEU A 312 -16.75 6.74 0.92
N ALA A 313 -15.46 7.02 0.78
CA ALA A 313 -14.63 7.71 1.77
C ALA A 313 -13.91 8.94 1.15
N PRO A 314 -14.64 10.01 0.77
CA PRO A 314 -14.10 11.15 0.00
C PRO A 314 -13.12 12.04 0.75
N ASN A 315 -12.94 11.81 2.05
CA ASN A 315 -12.04 12.55 2.92
C ASN A 315 -10.83 11.71 3.37
N ASP A 316 -10.61 10.53 2.79
CA ASP A 316 -9.42 9.72 3.06
C ASP A 316 -8.29 10.08 2.07
N PRO A 317 -7.24 10.80 2.53
CA PRO A 317 -6.12 11.17 1.67
C PRO A 317 -5.34 9.97 1.13
N ASN A 318 -5.30 8.84 1.86
CA ASN A 318 -4.59 7.65 1.41
C ASN A 318 -5.26 7.02 0.20
N LEU A 319 -6.60 6.96 0.18
CA LEU A 319 -7.35 6.47 -0.99
C LEU A 319 -7.14 7.37 -2.22
N ALA A 320 -7.07 8.69 -2.02
CA ALA A 320 -6.77 9.63 -3.10
C ALA A 320 -5.36 9.40 -3.67
N ASN A 321 -4.35 9.21 -2.81
CA ASN A 321 -2.98 8.89 -3.23
C ASN A 321 -2.89 7.55 -3.96
N GLN A 322 -3.47 6.49 -3.39
CA GLN A 322 -3.48 5.14 -3.99
C GLN A 322 -4.20 5.12 -5.35
N LEU A 323 -5.31 5.84 -5.49
CA LEU A 323 -5.99 6.02 -6.77
C LEU A 323 -5.09 6.75 -7.78
N GLY A 324 -4.34 7.76 -7.34
CA GLY A 324 -3.37 8.50 -8.16
C GLY A 324 -2.33 7.60 -8.81
N TYR A 325 -1.57 6.86 -8.00
CA TYR A 325 -0.57 5.91 -8.51
C TYR A 325 -1.19 4.76 -9.31
N THR A 326 -2.36 4.25 -8.91
CA THR A 326 -3.01 3.16 -9.66
C THR A 326 -3.48 3.63 -11.03
N ALA A 327 -4.02 4.85 -11.13
CA ALA A 327 -4.39 5.46 -12.41
C ALA A 327 -3.15 5.72 -13.27
N MET A 328 -2.02 6.12 -12.68
CA MET A 328 -0.73 6.23 -13.37
C MET A 328 -0.30 4.90 -14.00
N TYR A 329 -0.30 3.79 -13.24
CA TYR A 329 0.02 2.46 -13.77
C TYR A 329 -0.98 2.00 -14.84
N ALA A 330 -2.24 2.45 -14.77
CA ALA A 330 -3.25 2.21 -15.80
C ALA A 330 -3.10 3.11 -17.05
N GLY A 331 -2.13 4.03 -17.07
CA GLY A 331 -1.93 5.01 -18.15
C GLY A 331 -2.95 6.17 -18.16
N ASP A 332 -3.80 6.29 -17.14
CA ASP A 332 -4.83 7.33 -17.00
C ASP A 332 -4.26 8.57 -16.31
N LEU A 333 -3.53 9.40 -17.07
CA LEU A 333 -2.95 10.66 -16.56
C LEU A 333 -4.02 11.58 -15.94
N ALA A 334 -5.16 11.71 -16.60
CA ALA A 334 -6.21 12.63 -16.18
C ALA A 334 -6.81 12.19 -14.84
N GLY A 335 -7.12 10.90 -14.70
CA GLY A 335 -7.58 10.32 -13.44
C GLY A 335 -6.53 10.38 -12.34
N ALA A 336 -5.25 10.13 -12.66
CA ALA A 336 -4.14 10.22 -11.72
C ALA A 336 -4.00 11.65 -11.16
N LYS A 337 -3.99 12.65 -12.05
CA LYS A 337 -3.93 14.06 -11.67
C LYS A 337 -5.12 14.47 -10.81
N GLN A 338 -6.35 14.11 -11.21
CA GLN A 338 -7.55 14.45 -10.44
C GLN A 338 -7.49 13.87 -9.01
N ALA A 339 -7.06 12.62 -8.88
CA ALA A 339 -6.93 11.96 -7.58
C ALA A 339 -5.85 12.62 -6.71
N LEU A 340 -4.68 12.96 -7.29
CA LEU A 340 -3.60 13.61 -6.55
C LEU A 340 -3.88 15.09 -6.23
N GLU A 341 -4.65 15.80 -7.05
CA GLU A 341 -5.15 17.14 -6.71
C GLU A 341 -6.10 17.07 -5.51
N LYS A 342 -6.96 16.04 -5.45
CA LYS A 342 -7.80 15.78 -4.27
C LYS A 342 -6.94 15.42 -3.05
N TYR A 343 -5.89 14.62 -3.22
CA TYR A 343 -4.94 14.32 -2.15
C TYR A 343 -4.28 15.60 -1.61
N ALA A 344 -3.80 16.48 -2.48
CA ALA A 344 -3.23 17.77 -2.10
C ALA A 344 -4.21 18.69 -1.35
N GLN A 345 -5.51 18.64 -1.69
CA GLN A 345 -6.55 19.37 -0.95
C GLN A 345 -6.80 18.80 0.46
N LEU A 346 -6.77 17.48 0.61
CA LEU A 346 -6.98 16.80 1.89
C LEU A 346 -5.77 16.91 2.83
N SER A 347 -4.57 16.97 2.27
CA SER A 347 -3.28 17.07 2.99
C SER A 347 -2.61 18.42 2.75
N ALA A 348 -3.33 19.51 3.00
CA ALA A 348 -2.81 20.86 2.78
C ALA A 348 -1.52 21.10 3.58
N GLY A 349 -0.44 21.50 2.90
CA GLY A 349 0.87 21.73 3.50
C GLY A 349 1.81 20.52 3.50
N ASP A 350 1.37 19.34 3.05
CA ASP A 350 2.23 18.18 2.82
C ASP A 350 2.99 18.32 1.49
N ALA A 351 4.28 17.94 1.48
CA ALA A 351 5.11 17.91 0.28
C ALA A 351 4.84 16.68 -0.59
N ASN A 352 4.35 15.58 0.01
CA ASN A 352 4.13 14.31 -0.66
C ASN A 352 3.18 14.39 -1.88
N PRO A 353 2.02 15.07 -1.83
CA PRO A 353 1.17 15.20 -3.01
C PRO A 353 1.86 15.84 -4.22
N ALA A 354 2.76 16.81 -4.01
CA ALA A 354 3.54 17.40 -5.09
C ALA A 354 4.59 16.43 -5.63
N ASP A 355 5.25 15.64 -4.77
CA ASP A 355 6.17 14.59 -5.20
C ASP A 355 5.45 13.50 -6.02
N SER A 356 4.28 13.04 -5.57
CA SER A 356 3.45 12.08 -6.30
C SER A 356 3.01 12.61 -7.67
N LEU A 357 2.66 13.91 -7.78
CA LEU A 357 2.39 14.52 -9.08
C LEU A 357 3.64 14.50 -9.97
N GLY A 358 4.81 14.76 -9.40
CA GLY A 358 6.08 14.63 -10.09
C GLY A 358 6.32 13.22 -10.65
N ASP A 359 6.09 12.20 -9.82
CA ASP A 359 6.19 10.78 -10.20
C ASP A 359 5.25 10.44 -11.36
N VAL A 360 3.97 10.85 -11.29
CA VAL A 360 2.98 10.62 -12.35
C VAL A 360 3.38 11.27 -13.67
N HIS A 361 3.81 12.53 -13.61
CA HIS A 361 4.29 13.26 -14.78
C HIS A 361 5.55 12.59 -15.36
N PHE A 362 6.48 12.14 -14.52
CA PHE A 362 7.69 11.45 -14.98
C PHE A 362 7.36 10.14 -15.68
N TYR A 363 6.55 9.30 -15.02
CA TYR A 363 6.18 7.97 -15.52
C TYR A 363 5.54 8.04 -16.91
N LEU A 364 4.70 9.06 -17.12
CA LEU A 364 3.96 9.29 -18.36
C LEU A 364 4.69 10.18 -19.37
N GLY A 365 5.96 10.52 -19.11
CA GLY A 365 6.86 11.19 -20.07
C GLY A 365 6.77 12.71 -20.12
N GLN A 366 6.08 13.34 -19.17
CA GLN A 366 5.93 14.79 -19.04
C GLN A 366 7.04 15.36 -18.16
N PHE A 367 8.29 15.23 -18.61
CA PHE A 367 9.46 15.46 -17.77
C PHE A 367 9.61 16.91 -17.26
N SER A 368 9.21 17.92 -18.04
CA SER A 368 9.26 19.31 -17.59
C SER A 368 8.27 19.60 -16.46
N ASP A 369 7.07 19.01 -16.51
CA ASP A 369 6.10 19.12 -15.41
C ASP A 369 6.58 18.32 -14.19
N ALA A 370 7.18 17.15 -14.40
CA ALA A 370 7.77 16.36 -13.33
C ALA A 370 8.80 17.17 -12.53
N GLU A 371 9.76 17.80 -13.22
CA GLU A 371 10.76 18.70 -12.60
C GLU A 371 10.09 19.81 -11.76
N LYS A 372 9.07 20.47 -12.32
CA LYS A 372 8.33 21.55 -11.65
C LYS A 372 7.69 21.06 -10.35
N TYR A 373 7.06 19.90 -10.35
CA TYR A 373 6.39 19.34 -9.18
C TYR A 373 7.38 18.84 -8.11
N TYR A 374 8.49 18.21 -8.49
CA TYR A 374 9.55 17.88 -7.54
C TYR A 374 10.14 19.13 -6.88
N ARG A 375 10.39 20.20 -7.64
CA ARG A 375 10.80 21.50 -7.09
C ARG A 375 9.73 22.15 -6.23
N GLN A 376 8.44 21.86 -6.46
CA GLN A 376 7.36 22.30 -5.59
C GLN A 376 7.37 21.56 -4.25
N ALA A 377 7.53 20.23 -4.25
CA ALA A 377 7.65 19.42 -3.04
C ALA A 377 8.80 19.93 -2.16
N LEU A 378 9.97 20.22 -2.76
CA LEU A 378 11.12 20.78 -2.06
C LEU A 378 10.85 22.18 -1.46
N ARG A 379 10.08 23.04 -2.15
CA ARG A 379 9.69 24.36 -1.62
C ARG A 379 8.74 24.26 -0.44
N ILE A 380 7.88 23.25 -0.41
CA ILE A 380 6.97 22.98 0.71
C ILE A 380 7.78 22.46 1.91
N SER A 381 8.69 21.52 1.68
CA SER A 381 9.59 21.00 2.71
C SER A 381 10.96 20.64 2.12
N ALA A 382 11.98 21.43 2.49
CA ALA A 382 13.34 21.24 1.99
C ALA A 382 14.02 19.95 2.51
N SER A 383 13.47 19.34 3.56
CA SER A 383 13.96 18.09 4.15
C SER A 383 13.12 16.87 3.78
N PHE A 384 12.04 17.04 2.99
CA PHE A 384 11.22 15.93 2.49
C PHE A 384 12.12 14.90 1.78
N ASN A 385 11.99 13.61 2.09
CA ASN A 385 12.87 12.52 1.65
C ASN A 385 14.40 12.80 1.70
N GLY A 386 14.84 13.69 2.60
CA GLY A 386 16.22 14.14 2.67
C GLY A 386 16.70 14.91 1.43
N GLY A 387 15.81 15.56 0.68
CA GLY A 387 16.12 16.31 -0.54
C GLY A 387 16.25 15.45 -1.80
N GLY A 388 15.71 14.23 -1.80
CA GLY A 388 15.70 13.32 -2.95
C GLY A 388 14.97 13.88 -4.18
N GLU A 389 14.11 14.87 -3.99
CA GLU A 389 13.33 15.54 -5.03
C GLU A 389 14.24 16.27 -6.01
N LEU A 390 15.40 16.78 -5.57
CA LEU A 390 16.39 17.35 -6.48
C LEU A 390 17.02 16.29 -7.38
N LEU A 391 17.23 15.07 -6.88
CA LEU A 391 17.72 13.96 -7.70
C LEU A 391 16.65 13.54 -8.73
N LYS A 392 15.38 13.42 -8.31
CA LYS A 392 14.28 13.15 -9.23
C LYS A 392 14.12 14.26 -10.29
N ALA A 393 14.25 15.53 -9.90
CA ALA A 393 14.23 16.67 -10.82
C ALA A 393 15.42 16.65 -11.80
N ALA A 394 16.61 16.28 -11.34
CA ALA A 394 17.78 16.10 -12.19
C ALA A 394 17.56 14.99 -13.21
N PHE A 395 17.01 13.84 -12.81
CA PHE A 395 16.63 12.78 -13.75
C PHE A 395 15.53 13.21 -14.72
N ALA A 396 14.53 13.97 -14.27
CA ALA A 396 13.49 14.52 -15.15
C ALA A 396 14.12 15.41 -16.22
N ARG A 397 15.03 16.31 -15.82
CA ARG A 397 15.79 17.15 -16.76
C ARG A 397 16.67 16.31 -17.69
N LEU A 398 17.34 15.27 -17.19
CA LEU A 398 18.18 14.36 -17.97
C LEU A 398 17.38 13.66 -19.07
N MET A 399 16.14 13.25 -18.78
CA MET A 399 15.24 12.62 -19.73
C MET A 399 14.76 13.54 -20.86
N THR A 400 14.91 14.86 -20.73
CA THR A 400 14.72 15.80 -21.86
C THR A 400 15.91 15.82 -22.83
N GLY A 401 17.02 15.20 -22.45
CA GLY A 401 18.29 15.22 -23.18
C GLY A 401 19.17 16.44 -22.87
N ASP A 402 18.78 17.32 -21.94
CA ASP A 402 19.60 18.41 -21.42
C ASP A 402 20.48 17.94 -20.26
N VAL A 403 21.61 17.34 -20.62
CA VAL A 403 22.59 16.82 -19.65
C VAL A 403 23.19 17.93 -18.78
N ALA A 404 23.48 19.09 -19.36
CA ALA A 404 24.10 20.21 -18.64
C ALA A 404 23.13 20.82 -17.61
N GLY A 405 21.87 21.02 -18.00
CA GLY A 405 20.82 21.45 -17.06
C GLY A 405 20.63 20.43 -15.94
N ALA A 406 20.59 19.14 -16.27
CA ALA A 406 20.47 18.07 -15.29
C ALA A 406 21.65 18.05 -14.29
N ASP A 407 22.88 18.22 -14.77
CA ASP A 407 24.08 18.35 -13.93
C ASP A 407 23.98 19.55 -12.97
N GLY A 408 23.39 20.66 -13.43
CA GLY A 408 23.10 21.83 -12.58
C GLY A 408 22.22 21.47 -11.39
N ILE A 409 21.08 20.81 -11.64
CA ILE A 409 20.14 20.39 -10.59
C ILE A 409 20.78 19.34 -9.67
N PHE A 410 21.53 18.39 -10.23
CA PHE A 410 22.25 17.39 -9.43
C PHE A 410 23.32 18.04 -8.52
N ASN A 411 23.96 19.12 -8.96
CA ASN A 411 24.88 19.86 -8.09
C ASN A 411 24.14 20.59 -6.94
N GLU A 412 22.90 21.06 -7.15
CA GLU A 412 22.05 21.54 -6.05
C GLU A 412 21.80 20.40 -5.03
N TYR A 413 21.51 19.18 -5.50
CA TYR A 413 21.34 18.00 -4.64
C TYR A 413 22.60 17.70 -3.82
N ILE A 414 23.78 17.70 -4.45
CA ILE A 414 25.03 17.46 -3.74
C ILE A 414 25.34 18.58 -2.72
N ALA A 415 25.07 19.84 -3.05
CA ALA A 415 25.27 20.94 -2.11
C ALA A 415 24.38 20.78 -0.86
N ALA A 416 23.12 20.38 -1.02
CA ALA A 416 22.23 20.07 0.10
C ALA A 416 22.76 18.91 0.96
N ARG A 417 23.26 17.84 0.34
CA ARG A 417 23.86 16.68 1.04
C ARG A 417 25.16 17.04 1.77
N GLN A 418 25.97 17.93 1.20
CA GLN A 418 27.17 18.45 1.83
C GLN A 418 26.85 19.22 3.12
N ASN A 419 25.81 20.06 3.09
CA ASN A 419 25.31 20.74 4.29
C ASN A 419 24.81 19.73 5.34
N GLY A 420 24.20 18.63 4.89
CA GLY A 420 23.80 17.49 5.72
C GLY A 420 24.94 16.57 6.16
N LYS A 421 26.19 16.87 5.80
CA LYS A 421 27.40 16.06 6.09
C LYS A 421 27.30 14.60 5.61
N ASP A 422 26.68 14.38 4.45
CA ASP A 422 26.56 13.06 3.85
C ASP A 422 27.97 12.49 3.51
N PRO A 423 28.39 11.35 4.09
CA PRO A 423 29.69 10.75 3.80
C PRO A 423 29.76 10.11 2.40
N ALA A 424 28.63 9.91 1.71
CA ALA A 424 28.53 9.22 0.42
C ALA A 424 28.48 10.19 -0.78
N ILE A 425 28.90 11.44 -0.64
CA ILE A 425 28.84 12.44 -1.74
C ILE A 425 29.57 11.98 -3.00
N GLU A 426 30.81 11.50 -2.88
CA GLU A 426 31.59 11.07 -4.04
C GLU A 426 31.06 9.77 -4.66
N TYR A 427 30.47 8.90 -3.84
CA TYR A 427 29.74 7.73 -4.31
C TYR A 427 28.57 8.15 -5.20
N ARG A 428 27.72 9.06 -4.72
CA ARG A 428 26.55 9.55 -5.47
C ARG A 428 26.95 10.29 -6.75
N ARG A 429 28.04 11.09 -6.71
CA ARG A 429 28.60 11.74 -7.89
C ARG A 429 29.02 10.71 -8.94
N ALA A 430 29.70 9.65 -8.52
CA ALA A 430 30.13 8.59 -9.42
C ALA A 430 28.92 7.85 -10.04
N GLU A 431 27.88 7.54 -9.27
CA GLU A 431 26.66 6.94 -9.82
C GLU A 431 26.00 7.84 -10.86
N TRP A 432 25.81 9.11 -10.54
CA TRP A 432 25.25 10.08 -11.47
C TRP A 432 26.07 10.15 -12.76
N GLU A 433 27.39 10.29 -12.66
CA GLU A 433 28.31 10.32 -13.79
C GLU A 433 28.24 9.04 -14.62
N PHE A 434 28.14 7.86 -14.00
CA PHE A 434 28.02 6.59 -14.72
C PHE A 434 26.72 6.50 -15.51
N LEU A 435 25.59 6.82 -14.86
CA LEU A 435 24.25 6.75 -15.44
C LEU A 435 24.01 7.82 -16.52
N SER A 436 24.79 8.90 -16.52
CA SER A 436 24.76 9.98 -17.53
C SER A 436 25.87 9.85 -18.59
N GLY A 437 26.51 8.69 -18.69
CA GLY A 437 27.39 8.33 -19.81
C GLY A 437 28.86 8.68 -19.62
N ARG A 438 29.26 9.23 -18.47
CA ARG A 438 30.66 9.52 -18.10
C ARG A 438 31.30 8.34 -17.36
N ARG A 439 31.11 7.13 -17.92
CA ARG A 439 31.38 5.84 -17.25
C ARG A 439 32.82 5.69 -16.77
N ARG A 440 33.82 6.05 -17.59
CA ARG A 440 35.24 5.92 -17.21
C ARG A 440 35.59 6.78 -15.99
N GLY A 441 35.28 8.07 -16.04
CA GLY A 441 35.55 9.00 -14.93
C GLY A 441 34.77 8.65 -13.67
N ALA A 442 33.53 8.17 -13.82
CA ALA A 442 32.72 7.66 -12.72
C ALA A 442 33.37 6.49 -11.99
N MET A 443 33.90 5.49 -12.74
CA MET A 443 34.60 4.35 -12.15
C MET A 443 35.87 4.79 -11.42
N GLU A 444 36.65 5.72 -11.97
CA GLU A 444 37.86 6.27 -11.33
C GLU A 444 37.52 7.01 -10.03
N ARG A 445 36.45 7.82 -10.03
CA ARG A 445 35.93 8.51 -8.83
C ARG A 445 35.49 7.50 -7.77
N MET A 446 34.68 6.52 -8.16
CA MET A 446 34.17 5.49 -7.25
C MET A 446 35.32 4.67 -6.63
N GLN A 447 36.33 4.33 -7.44
CA GLN A 447 37.53 3.61 -6.95
C GLN A 447 38.32 4.46 -5.96
N THR A 448 38.51 5.75 -6.25
CA THR A 448 39.18 6.69 -5.34
C THR A 448 38.42 6.84 -4.02
N PHE A 449 37.09 6.89 -4.07
CA PHE A 449 36.23 6.92 -2.90
C PHE A 449 36.34 5.63 -2.08
N ALA A 450 36.17 4.46 -2.71
CA ALA A 450 36.21 3.15 -2.06
C ALA A 450 37.57 2.83 -1.39
N ALA A 451 38.67 3.37 -1.96
CA ALA A 451 40.02 3.16 -1.44
C ALA A 451 40.32 3.93 -0.15
N LYS A 452 39.55 4.99 0.19
CA LYS A 452 39.75 5.78 1.41
C LYS A 452 39.21 5.00 2.61
N PRO A 453 40.04 4.59 3.59
CA PRO A 453 39.58 3.75 4.70
C PRO A 453 38.47 4.43 5.52
N GLY A 454 37.31 3.77 5.62
CA GLY A 454 36.25 4.18 6.54
C GLY A 454 36.68 3.97 7.99
N VAL A 455 36.73 5.04 8.77
CA VAL A 455 37.17 4.99 10.18
C VAL A 455 36.07 4.45 11.12
N SER A 456 34.81 4.51 10.69
CA SER A 456 33.65 3.98 11.43
C SER A 456 33.01 2.80 10.69
N VAL A 457 32.26 1.96 11.42
CA VAL A 457 31.51 0.83 10.83
C VAL A 457 30.57 1.26 9.69
N PRO A 458 29.77 2.35 9.83
CA PRO A 458 28.96 2.85 8.72
C PRO A 458 29.79 3.27 7.50
N ALA A 459 30.94 3.91 7.69
CA ALA A 459 31.82 4.29 6.60
C ALA A 459 32.43 3.06 5.90
N GLN A 460 32.77 2.01 6.64
CA GLN A 460 33.24 0.75 6.07
C GLN A 460 32.17 0.04 5.23
N ALA A 461 30.90 0.09 5.66
CA ALA A 461 29.79 -0.46 4.89
C ALA A 461 29.60 0.27 3.55
N ILE A 462 29.72 1.60 3.54
CA ILE A 462 29.63 2.40 2.30
C ILE A 462 30.79 2.08 1.35
N ASN A 463 32.02 1.91 1.85
CA ASN A 463 33.15 1.50 1.02
C ASN A 463 32.96 0.11 0.42
N SER A 464 32.44 -0.84 1.20
CA SER A 464 32.10 -2.18 0.74
C SER A 464 31.06 -2.12 -0.39
N GLN A 465 30.04 -1.27 -0.25
CA GLN A 465 29.04 -1.01 -1.29
C GLN A 465 29.65 -0.36 -2.55
N ALA A 466 30.59 0.57 -2.40
CA ALA A 466 31.34 1.16 -3.51
C ALA A 466 32.13 0.12 -4.32
N TYR A 467 32.79 -0.81 -3.64
CA TYR A 467 33.46 -1.93 -4.31
C TYR A 467 32.49 -2.89 -4.99
N ALA A 468 31.35 -3.20 -4.36
CA ALA A 468 30.31 -4.01 -4.99
C ALA A 468 29.77 -3.35 -6.27
N GLN A 469 29.55 -2.03 -6.26
CA GLN A 469 29.12 -1.28 -7.44
C GLN A 469 30.15 -1.31 -8.57
N LEU A 470 31.43 -1.09 -8.23
CA LEU A 470 32.53 -1.22 -9.19
C LEU A 470 32.59 -2.61 -9.81
N ALA A 471 32.36 -3.66 -9.03
CA ALA A 471 32.34 -5.01 -9.56
C ALA A 471 31.26 -5.18 -10.64
N ILE A 472 30.03 -4.69 -10.40
CA ILE A 472 28.95 -4.78 -11.38
C ILE A 472 29.23 -3.93 -12.61
N TRP A 473 29.70 -2.70 -12.45
CA TRP A 473 30.09 -1.87 -13.59
C TRP A 473 31.19 -2.51 -14.43
N GLN A 474 32.20 -3.15 -13.82
CA GLN A 474 33.22 -3.87 -14.56
C GLN A 474 32.67 -5.10 -15.31
N LEU A 475 31.68 -5.79 -14.76
CA LEU A 475 30.97 -6.85 -15.51
C LEU A 475 30.26 -6.28 -16.75
N GLU A 476 29.57 -5.15 -16.61
CA GLU A 476 28.89 -4.47 -17.72
C GLU A 476 29.86 -3.94 -18.78
N MET A 477 31.08 -3.56 -18.37
CA MET A 477 32.15 -3.15 -19.28
C MET A 477 32.95 -4.34 -19.86
N GLY A 478 32.67 -5.57 -19.41
CA GLY A 478 33.28 -6.79 -19.94
C GLY A 478 34.57 -7.25 -19.26
N ASP A 479 35.02 -6.58 -18.19
CA ASP A 479 36.23 -6.94 -17.45
C ASP A 479 35.88 -7.76 -16.20
N ARG A 480 35.57 -9.05 -16.41
CA ARG A 480 35.17 -9.96 -15.32
C ARG A 480 36.29 -10.20 -14.30
N ALA A 481 37.56 -10.13 -14.72
CA ALA A 481 38.69 -10.30 -13.81
C ALA A 481 38.76 -9.14 -12.81
N ARG A 482 38.77 -7.89 -13.28
CA ARG A 482 38.74 -6.72 -12.40
C ARG A 482 37.45 -6.63 -11.60
N ALA A 483 36.34 -7.07 -12.17
CA ALA A 483 35.08 -7.18 -11.46
C ALA A 483 35.21 -8.09 -10.22
N HIS A 484 35.81 -9.27 -10.39
CA HIS A 484 36.04 -10.20 -9.28
C HIS A 484 36.96 -9.61 -8.21
N ASP A 485 38.05 -8.93 -8.61
CA ASP A 485 38.96 -8.26 -7.67
C ASP A 485 38.22 -7.21 -6.81
N PHE A 486 37.32 -6.44 -7.40
CA PHE A 486 36.50 -5.49 -6.65
C PHE A 486 35.47 -6.19 -5.76
N ALA A 487 34.82 -7.26 -6.23
CA ALA A 487 33.88 -8.01 -5.42
C ALA A 487 34.54 -8.65 -4.18
N VAL A 488 35.78 -9.14 -4.32
CA VAL A 488 36.58 -9.62 -3.18
C VAL A 488 36.89 -8.48 -2.21
N LYS A 489 37.24 -7.28 -2.69
CA LYS A 489 37.44 -6.09 -1.84
C LYS A 489 36.17 -5.60 -1.15
N ALA A 490 35.01 -5.87 -1.73
CA ALA A 490 33.73 -5.56 -1.12
C ALA A 490 33.46 -6.43 0.12
N MET A 491 34.08 -7.61 0.23
CA MET A 491 33.87 -8.49 1.36
C MET A 491 34.46 -7.92 2.66
N SER A 492 33.71 -8.06 3.75
CA SER A 492 34.13 -7.71 5.10
C SER A 492 33.81 -8.85 6.06
N LYS A 493 34.12 -8.71 7.36
CA LYS A 493 33.74 -9.72 8.39
C LYS A 493 32.23 -9.97 8.42
N THR A 494 31.43 -8.95 8.11
CA THR A 494 29.97 -9.03 8.01
C THR A 494 29.58 -8.33 6.71
N PRO A 495 29.70 -9.02 5.57
CA PRO A 495 29.55 -8.39 4.27
C PRO A 495 28.09 -7.95 4.08
N PRO A 496 27.84 -6.73 3.55
CA PRO A 496 26.50 -6.34 3.16
C PRO A 496 26.00 -7.24 2.02
N PRO A 497 24.67 -7.39 1.84
CA PRO A 497 24.10 -8.22 0.78
C PRO A 497 24.65 -7.91 -0.62
N ALA A 498 24.88 -6.63 -0.93
CA ALA A 498 25.45 -6.20 -2.21
C ALA A 498 26.85 -6.79 -2.46
N ALA A 499 27.72 -6.87 -1.44
CA ALA A 499 29.04 -7.48 -1.56
C ALA A 499 28.94 -8.97 -1.89
N ALA A 500 28.10 -9.70 -1.14
CA ALA A 500 27.85 -11.11 -1.36
C ALA A 500 27.30 -11.39 -2.78
N VAL A 501 26.29 -10.63 -3.21
CA VAL A 501 25.71 -10.74 -4.56
C VAL A 501 26.74 -10.42 -5.65
N SER A 502 27.54 -9.35 -5.48
CA SER A 502 28.59 -9.01 -6.46
C SER A 502 29.65 -10.11 -6.58
N LEU A 503 30.03 -10.75 -5.46
CA LEU A 503 30.98 -11.87 -5.46
C LEU A 503 30.42 -13.10 -6.19
N PHE A 504 29.14 -13.40 -6.00
CA PHE A 504 28.47 -14.45 -6.76
C PHE A 504 28.47 -14.16 -8.27
N LEU A 505 28.06 -12.95 -8.66
CA LEU A 505 27.90 -12.56 -10.07
C LEU A 505 29.22 -12.47 -10.85
N THR A 506 30.34 -12.27 -10.15
CA THR A 506 31.69 -12.16 -10.73
C THR A 506 32.42 -13.49 -10.90
N GLN A 507 31.83 -14.59 -10.42
CA GLN A 507 32.39 -15.93 -10.67
C GLN A 507 32.55 -16.20 -12.18
N PRO A 508 33.45 -17.12 -12.60
CA PRO A 508 33.64 -17.43 -14.00
C PRO A 508 32.32 -17.76 -14.71
N ALA A 509 32.16 -17.32 -15.95
CA ALA A 509 31.00 -17.67 -16.77
C ALA A 509 30.83 -19.19 -16.80
N ALA A 510 29.58 -19.66 -16.74
CA ALA A 510 29.27 -21.07 -16.57
C ALA A 510 27.99 -21.45 -17.31
N THR A 511 27.78 -22.75 -17.49
CA THR A 511 26.53 -23.28 -18.05
C THR A 511 25.35 -23.01 -17.10
N LEU A 512 24.12 -23.05 -17.61
CA LEU A 512 22.89 -22.90 -16.81
C LEU A 512 22.89 -23.81 -15.58
N SER A 513 23.14 -25.10 -15.76
CA SER A 513 23.16 -26.10 -14.67
C SER A 513 24.17 -25.74 -13.58
N GLU A 514 25.33 -25.22 -13.97
CA GLU A 514 26.36 -24.79 -13.02
C GLU A 514 25.94 -23.50 -12.29
N TRP A 515 25.32 -22.52 -12.97
CA TRP A 515 24.75 -21.35 -12.30
C TRP A 515 23.64 -21.71 -11.30
N GLU A 516 22.75 -22.64 -11.66
CA GLU A 516 21.73 -23.16 -10.76
C GLU A 516 22.35 -23.87 -9.54
N ALA A 517 23.38 -24.69 -9.75
CA ALA A 517 24.10 -25.35 -8.67
C ALA A 517 24.76 -24.34 -7.73
N ARG A 518 25.43 -23.32 -8.26
CA ARG A 518 26.03 -22.23 -7.48
C ARG A 518 24.98 -21.46 -6.69
N SER A 519 23.87 -21.09 -7.32
CA SER A 519 22.82 -20.31 -6.65
C SER A 519 22.20 -21.08 -5.48
N ARG A 520 21.99 -22.41 -5.61
CA ARG A 520 21.50 -23.28 -4.53
C ARG A 520 22.48 -23.40 -3.37
N ARG A 521 23.78 -23.44 -3.64
CA ARG A 521 24.83 -23.44 -2.61
C ARG A 521 24.94 -22.10 -1.91
N PHE A 522 24.79 -21.00 -2.65
CA PHE A 522 24.93 -19.65 -2.13
C PHE A 522 23.72 -19.21 -1.31
N PHE A 523 22.51 -19.57 -1.74
CA PHE A 523 21.23 -19.29 -1.07
C PHE A 523 20.60 -20.58 -0.56
N SER A 524 21.23 -21.18 0.46
CA SER A 524 20.81 -22.46 1.03
C SER A 524 19.80 -22.35 2.18
N GLY A 525 19.46 -21.13 2.62
CA GLY A 525 18.52 -20.91 3.71
C GLY A 525 17.07 -21.12 3.28
N ALA A 526 16.25 -21.72 4.15
CA ALA A 526 14.81 -21.84 3.92
C ALA A 526 14.19 -20.44 3.74
N GLY A 527 13.36 -20.24 2.71
CA GLY A 527 12.72 -18.96 2.41
C GLY A 527 13.54 -18.02 1.51
N GLN A 528 14.71 -18.46 1.01
CA GLN A 528 15.55 -17.67 0.09
C GLN A 528 15.28 -17.93 -1.40
N GLU A 529 14.21 -18.65 -1.74
CA GLU A 529 13.91 -19.09 -3.10
C GLU A 529 13.77 -17.91 -4.08
N ARG A 530 13.04 -16.86 -3.67
CA ARG A 530 12.87 -15.64 -4.49
C ARG A 530 14.19 -14.87 -4.69
N ALA A 531 15.00 -14.76 -3.63
CA ALA A 531 16.30 -14.10 -3.72
C ALA A 531 17.24 -14.87 -4.65
N ARG A 532 17.20 -16.21 -4.57
CA ARG A 532 17.97 -17.10 -5.45
C ARG A 532 17.55 -16.95 -6.91
N GLU A 533 16.24 -16.94 -7.21
CA GLU A 533 15.72 -16.74 -8.57
C GLU A 533 16.14 -15.37 -9.14
N LEU A 534 16.05 -14.32 -8.33
CA LEU A 534 16.46 -12.97 -8.73
C LEU A 534 17.96 -12.92 -9.07
N VAL A 535 18.81 -13.44 -8.19
CA VAL A 535 20.27 -13.41 -8.41
C VAL A 535 20.69 -14.33 -9.57
N LEU A 536 20.01 -15.46 -9.76
CA LEU A 536 20.20 -16.32 -10.93
C LEU A 536 19.82 -15.59 -12.22
N SER A 537 18.71 -14.84 -12.21
CA SER A 537 18.28 -14.04 -13.37
C SER A 537 19.35 -13.01 -13.77
N TYR A 538 19.94 -12.29 -12.79
CA TYR A 538 21.05 -11.38 -13.06
C TYR A 538 22.28 -12.09 -13.63
N ALA A 539 22.66 -13.25 -13.08
CA ALA A 539 23.80 -14.02 -13.59
C ALA A 539 23.61 -14.43 -15.06
N LEU A 540 22.42 -14.91 -15.41
CA LEU A 540 22.08 -15.34 -16.76
C LEU A 540 22.07 -14.16 -17.74
N LEU A 541 21.47 -13.02 -17.36
CA LEU A 541 21.50 -11.80 -18.19
C LEU A 541 22.94 -11.30 -18.43
N LEU A 542 23.76 -11.23 -17.39
CA LEU A 542 25.17 -10.82 -17.49
C LEU A 542 26.02 -11.81 -18.30
N SER A 543 25.61 -13.08 -18.38
CA SER A 543 26.19 -14.11 -19.23
C SER A 543 25.58 -14.19 -20.64
N LYS A 544 24.63 -13.32 -20.99
CA LYS A 544 23.88 -13.31 -22.26
C LYS A 544 23.07 -14.59 -22.52
N GLU A 545 22.66 -15.29 -21.46
CA GLU A 545 21.83 -16.49 -21.50
C GLU A 545 20.33 -16.13 -21.43
N PHE A 546 19.86 -15.32 -22.37
CA PHE A 546 18.52 -14.70 -22.35
C PHE A 546 17.37 -15.72 -22.36
N LYS A 547 17.52 -16.82 -23.09
CA LYS A 547 16.52 -17.89 -23.15
C LYS A 547 16.30 -18.57 -21.79
N ALA A 548 17.35 -18.67 -20.98
CA ALA A 548 17.26 -19.23 -19.63
C ALA A 548 16.78 -18.19 -18.60
N ALA A 549 17.11 -16.91 -18.80
CA ALA A 549 16.68 -15.83 -17.92
C ALA A 549 15.16 -15.54 -18.04
N GLU A 550 14.60 -15.62 -19.25
CA GLU A 550 13.19 -15.27 -19.54
C GLU A 550 12.17 -15.92 -18.57
N PRO A 551 12.12 -17.27 -18.39
CA PRO A 551 11.11 -17.88 -17.51
C PRO A 551 11.25 -17.48 -16.04
N LEU A 552 12.47 -17.20 -15.56
CA LEU A 552 12.68 -16.73 -14.18
C LEU A 552 12.17 -15.29 -14.01
N LEU A 553 12.46 -14.43 -15.00
CA LEU A 553 11.99 -13.05 -15.02
C LEU A 553 10.46 -12.97 -15.17
N GLU A 554 9.86 -13.83 -16.02
CA GLU A 554 8.40 -13.94 -16.14
C GLU A 554 7.77 -14.36 -14.81
N ASN A 555 8.36 -15.35 -14.11
CA ASN A 555 7.89 -15.78 -12.80
C ASN A 555 7.96 -14.64 -11.77
N ILE A 556 9.08 -13.93 -11.70
CA ILE A 556 9.25 -12.80 -10.76
C ILE A 556 8.26 -11.68 -11.09
N TYR A 557 8.14 -11.29 -12.36
CA TYR A 557 7.26 -10.21 -12.81
C TYR A 557 5.78 -10.51 -12.52
N THR A 558 5.33 -11.73 -12.77
CA THR A 558 3.92 -12.13 -12.57
C THR A 558 3.51 -12.24 -11.10
N HIS A 559 4.47 -12.47 -10.20
CA HIS A 559 4.24 -12.62 -8.76
C HIS A 559 4.74 -11.43 -7.93
N SER A 560 5.08 -10.31 -8.58
CA SER A 560 5.46 -9.05 -7.92
C SER A 560 4.56 -7.89 -8.35
N GLY A 561 4.20 -7.06 -7.38
CA GLY A 561 3.49 -5.81 -7.65
C GLY A 561 4.37 -4.82 -8.43
N PRO A 562 3.76 -3.76 -9.00
CA PRO A 562 4.51 -2.68 -9.60
C PRO A 562 5.32 -1.93 -8.54
N GLU A 563 6.50 -1.45 -8.94
CA GLU A 563 7.35 -0.57 -8.16
C GLU A 563 7.71 0.63 -9.03
N PRO A 564 7.86 1.85 -8.47
CA PRO A 564 8.14 3.06 -9.27
C PRO A 564 9.34 2.92 -10.22
N GLN A 565 10.39 2.22 -9.79
CA GLN A 565 11.63 2.00 -10.54
C GLN A 565 11.49 0.96 -11.66
N GLU A 566 10.39 0.20 -11.72
CA GLU A 566 10.04 -0.81 -12.74
C GLU A 566 11.26 -1.58 -13.32
N ILE A 567 12.20 -2.02 -12.46
CA ILE A 567 13.43 -2.71 -12.88
C ILE A 567 13.07 -4.03 -13.59
N MET A 568 12.20 -4.84 -12.98
CA MET A 568 11.84 -6.16 -13.50
C MET A 568 11.22 -6.12 -14.90
N PRO A 569 10.24 -5.27 -15.22
CA PRO A 569 9.72 -5.13 -16.59
C PRO A 569 10.81 -4.82 -17.62
N VAL A 570 11.79 -3.97 -17.28
CA VAL A 570 12.88 -3.62 -18.22
C VAL A 570 13.80 -4.82 -18.45
N LEU A 571 14.17 -5.56 -17.41
CA LEU A 571 14.99 -6.78 -17.55
C LEU A 571 14.25 -7.87 -18.35
N LEU A 572 12.95 -8.04 -18.12
CA LEU A 572 12.14 -9.00 -18.86
C LEU A 572 11.97 -8.58 -20.33
N ALA A 573 11.73 -7.30 -20.60
CA ALA A 573 11.70 -6.76 -21.96
C ALA A 573 13.03 -6.95 -22.68
N TRP A 574 14.15 -6.79 -21.97
CA TRP A 574 15.49 -7.06 -22.50
C TRP A 574 15.62 -8.52 -22.94
N ALA A 575 15.26 -9.47 -22.08
CA ALA A 575 15.29 -10.90 -22.42
C ALA A 575 14.38 -11.23 -23.63
N HIS A 576 13.15 -10.69 -23.67
CA HIS A 576 12.23 -10.89 -24.79
C HIS A 576 12.80 -10.37 -26.12
N ILE A 577 13.37 -9.16 -26.13
CA ILE A 577 13.93 -8.57 -27.36
C ILE A 577 15.11 -9.41 -27.87
N GLU A 578 16.02 -9.83 -26.98
CA GLU A 578 17.17 -10.66 -27.37
C GLU A 578 16.76 -12.07 -27.81
N ASN A 579 15.64 -12.60 -27.31
CA ASN A 579 15.03 -13.85 -27.77
C ASN A 579 14.16 -13.68 -29.03
N GLY A 580 14.02 -12.47 -29.57
CA GLY A 580 13.25 -12.18 -30.79
C GLY A 580 11.73 -12.01 -30.59
N ALA A 581 11.25 -11.95 -29.35
CA ALA A 581 9.84 -11.79 -28.97
C ALA A 581 9.49 -10.31 -28.67
N THR A 582 9.76 -9.40 -29.61
CA THR A 582 9.62 -7.94 -29.40
C THR A 582 8.18 -7.52 -29.05
N GLU A 583 7.18 -8.25 -29.52
CA GLU A 583 5.77 -8.03 -29.20
C GLU A 583 5.45 -8.21 -27.71
N LYS A 584 6.09 -9.16 -27.03
CA LYS A 584 5.95 -9.35 -25.57
C LYS A 584 6.61 -8.20 -24.79
N ALA A 585 7.67 -7.61 -25.32
CA ALA A 585 8.40 -6.52 -24.66
C ALA A 585 7.62 -5.19 -24.68
N ALA A 586 6.82 -4.94 -25.72
CA ALA A 586 6.14 -3.65 -25.93
C ALA A 586 5.35 -3.12 -24.71
N PRO A 587 4.47 -3.89 -24.05
CA PRO A 587 3.73 -3.40 -22.88
C PRO A 587 4.62 -3.15 -21.65
N LEU A 588 5.76 -3.84 -21.52
CA LEU A 588 6.64 -3.76 -20.34
C LEU A 588 7.43 -2.44 -20.28
N ILE A 589 7.69 -1.81 -21.43
CA ILE A 589 8.53 -0.60 -21.55
C ILE A 589 7.78 0.60 -22.17
N ALA A 590 6.45 0.55 -22.13
CA ALA A 590 5.59 1.62 -22.62
C ALA A 590 5.74 2.91 -21.79
N HIS A 591 6.05 2.80 -20.50
CA HIS A 591 6.18 3.91 -19.55
C HIS A 591 7.61 4.08 -19.06
N ASN A 592 7.88 5.19 -18.37
CA ASN A 592 9.23 5.56 -17.93
C ASN A 592 9.43 5.18 -16.45
N PRO A 593 10.36 4.27 -16.15
CA PRO A 593 10.67 3.93 -14.77
C PRO A 593 11.20 5.15 -13.99
N ILE A 594 10.64 5.41 -12.81
CA ILE A 594 11.01 6.55 -11.97
C ILE A 594 12.34 6.22 -11.27
N LEU A 595 13.41 6.87 -11.72
CA LEU A 595 14.72 6.74 -11.11
C LEU A 595 14.76 7.53 -9.81
N ASN A 596 14.59 6.80 -8.71
CA ASN A 596 14.77 7.35 -7.37
C ASN A 596 15.55 6.37 -6.53
N SER A 597 16.72 6.78 -6.06
CA SER A 597 17.44 6.00 -5.08
C SER A 597 18.22 6.95 -4.15
N ALA A 598 17.53 7.46 -3.11
CA ALA A 598 18.22 8.05 -1.95
C ALA A 598 19.22 7.05 -1.33
N GLN A 599 19.01 5.75 -1.56
CA GLN A 599 19.92 4.64 -1.30
C GLN A 599 20.43 4.10 -2.63
N ALA A 600 21.65 3.58 -2.71
CA ALA A 600 22.15 3.04 -3.97
C ALA A 600 21.51 1.70 -4.34
N ASP A 601 21.12 1.54 -5.60
CA ASP A 601 20.72 0.25 -6.17
C ASP A 601 21.80 -0.25 -7.13
N LEU A 602 22.28 -1.45 -6.84
CA LEU A 602 23.40 -2.10 -7.50
C LEU A 602 23.20 -2.29 -9.02
N PHE A 603 21.96 -2.38 -9.48
CA PHE A 603 21.57 -2.80 -10.83
C PHE A 603 20.90 -1.72 -11.66
N THR A 604 20.83 -0.47 -11.17
CA THR A 604 20.24 0.65 -11.92
C THR A 604 20.85 0.81 -13.32
N SER A 605 22.16 0.58 -13.47
CA SER A 605 22.88 0.65 -14.75
C SER A 605 22.48 -0.43 -15.76
N LEU A 606 21.91 -1.55 -15.31
CA LEU A 606 21.33 -2.56 -16.22
C LEU A 606 20.00 -2.10 -16.83
N VAL A 607 19.33 -1.12 -16.22
CA VAL A 607 18.00 -0.65 -16.63
C VAL A 607 18.06 0.71 -17.32
N PHE A 608 18.88 1.63 -16.81
CA PHE A 608 19.02 2.97 -17.34
C PHE A 608 20.45 3.24 -17.86
N PRO A 609 20.61 3.81 -19.07
CA PRO A 609 19.56 4.28 -20.00
C PRO A 609 18.99 3.20 -20.93
N ARG A 610 19.28 1.91 -20.70
CA ARG A 610 18.93 0.78 -21.57
C ARG A 610 17.48 0.74 -22.03
N TRP A 611 16.51 1.06 -21.17
CA TRP A 611 15.09 1.01 -21.56
C TRP A 611 14.78 1.85 -22.82
N LEU A 612 15.54 2.93 -23.06
CA LEU A 612 15.36 3.78 -24.24
C LEU A 612 15.74 3.02 -25.51
N PHE A 613 16.85 2.28 -25.47
CA PHE A 613 17.26 1.39 -26.55
C PHE A 613 16.20 0.32 -26.81
N LEU A 614 15.74 -0.37 -25.76
CA LEU A 614 14.72 -1.41 -25.88
C LEU A 614 13.42 -0.86 -26.48
N ARG A 615 13.00 0.34 -26.04
CA ARG A 615 11.81 1.01 -26.58
C ARG A 615 12.00 1.37 -28.05
N ALA A 616 13.21 1.79 -28.44
CA ALA A 616 13.52 2.07 -29.84
C ALA A 616 13.41 0.81 -30.71
N GLU A 617 13.91 -0.35 -30.25
CA GLU A 617 13.76 -1.63 -30.96
C GLU A 617 12.29 -1.99 -31.18
N VAL A 618 11.45 -1.85 -30.14
CA VAL A 618 10.00 -2.07 -30.25
C VAL A 618 9.36 -1.13 -31.27
N LEU A 619 9.66 0.18 -31.19
CA LEU A 619 9.07 1.19 -32.07
C LEU A 619 9.49 0.98 -33.53
N ALA A 620 10.76 0.63 -33.79
CA ALA A 620 11.27 0.33 -35.12
C ALA A 620 10.53 -0.88 -35.72
N ARG A 621 10.32 -1.95 -34.94
CA ARG A 621 9.53 -3.12 -35.37
C ARG A 621 8.06 -2.80 -35.67
N GLN A 622 7.50 -1.79 -35.00
CA GLN A 622 6.15 -1.27 -35.25
C GLN A 622 6.09 -0.29 -36.43
N GLY A 623 7.20 0.00 -37.12
CA GLY A 623 7.27 0.97 -38.21
C GLY A 623 7.25 2.43 -37.76
N ARG A 624 7.37 2.71 -36.45
CA ARG A 624 7.42 4.07 -35.88
C ARG A 624 8.86 4.61 -35.88
N ASN A 625 9.46 4.70 -37.06
CA ASN A 625 10.90 4.96 -37.23
C ASN A 625 11.34 6.31 -36.63
N ASP A 626 10.54 7.36 -36.75
CA ASP A 626 10.86 8.66 -36.16
C ASP A 626 10.94 8.60 -34.64
N ASP A 627 10.03 7.87 -34.01
CA ASP A 627 9.98 7.69 -32.56
C ASP A 627 11.13 6.81 -32.08
N ALA A 628 11.45 5.74 -32.83
CA ALA A 628 12.61 4.90 -32.59
C ALA A 628 13.90 5.71 -32.68
N GLY A 629 14.09 6.50 -33.74
CA GLY A 629 15.26 7.36 -33.93
C GLY A 629 15.42 8.43 -32.84
N ARG A 630 14.33 8.97 -32.29
CA ARG A 630 14.41 9.85 -31.10
C ARG A 630 14.91 9.09 -29.87
N ASN A 631 14.43 7.87 -29.63
CA ASN A 631 14.87 7.06 -28.49
C ASN A 631 16.33 6.58 -28.65
N TYR A 632 16.77 6.12 -29.83
CA TYR A 632 18.17 5.75 -30.07
C TYR A 632 19.12 6.93 -29.83
N ARG A 633 18.78 8.13 -30.32
CA ARG A 633 19.61 9.33 -30.11
C ARG A 633 19.69 9.75 -28.64
N LEU A 634 18.58 9.66 -27.90
CA LEU A 634 18.59 9.94 -26.47
C LEU A 634 19.40 8.87 -25.72
N PHE A 635 19.21 7.58 -26.02
CA PHE A 635 20.01 6.49 -25.46
C PHE A 635 21.52 6.73 -25.68
N LEU A 636 21.95 7.00 -26.91
CA LEU A 636 23.36 7.25 -27.24
C LEU A 636 23.93 8.48 -26.52
N ARG A 637 23.12 9.53 -26.35
CA ARG A 637 23.52 10.72 -25.59
C ARG A 637 23.76 10.39 -24.13
N LEU A 638 22.92 9.55 -23.54
CA LEU A 638 22.98 9.20 -22.12
C LEU A 638 23.93 8.03 -21.82
N SER A 639 24.18 7.13 -22.77
CA SER A 639 25.15 6.04 -22.62
C SER A 639 26.60 6.52 -22.77
N GLY A 640 26.80 7.65 -23.45
CA GLY A 640 28.11 8.24 -23.66
C GLY A 640 29.00 7.46 -24.64
N PRO A 641 30.32 7.74 -24.65
CA PRO A 641 31.25 7.19 -25.64
C PRO A 641 31.80 5.80 -25.29
N ASP A 642 31.65 5.33 -24.05
CA ASP A 642 32.22 4.08 -23.56
C ASP A 642 31.16 2.95 -23.63
N PRO A 643 31.11 2.11 -24.68
CA PRO A 643 30.05 1.12 -24.85
C PRO A 643 30.16 -0.03 -23.83
N GLN A 644 29.01 -0.59 -23.46
CA GLN A 644 28.95 -1.82 -22.65
C GLN A 644 29.14 -3.07 -23.53
N ILE A 645 29.41 -4.22 -22.90
CA ILE A 645 29.66 -5.50 -23.59
C ILE A 645 28.44 -6.04 -24.37
N PHE A 646 27.25 -5.46 -24.20
CA PHE A 646 26.00 -5.94 -24.79
C PHE A 646 25.78 -5.50 -26.25
N GLY A 647 26.52 -4.49 -26.75
CA GLY A 647 26.47 -4.06 -28.16
C GLY A 647 25.30 -3.13 -28.52
N GLU A 648 24.54 -2.65 -27.53
CA GLU A 648 23.40 -1.76 -27.69
C GLU A 648 23.80 -0.42 -28.32
N GLU A 649 24.89 0.19 -27.86
CA GLU A 649 25.38 1.46 -28.42
C GLU A 649 25.79 1.32 -29.89
N THR A 650 26.34 0.17 -30.28
CA THR A 650 26.70 -0.10 -31.68
C THR A 650 25.45 -0.23 -32.55
N ARG A 651 24.46 -1.03 -32.11
CA ARG A 651 23.18 -1.19 -32.82
C ARG A 651 22.43 0.14 -32.96
N ALA A 652 22.39 0.93 -31.89
CA ALA A 652 21.73 2.23 -31.88
C ALA A 652 22.37 3.25 -32.85
N ARG A 653 23.71 3.26 -32.98
CA ARG A 653 24.40 4.11 -33.97
C ARG A 653 24.03 3.71 -35.40
N GLN A 654 24.14 2.42 -35.70
CA GLN A 654 23.78 1.88 -37.02
C GLN A 654 22.32 2.14 -37.39
N ALA A 655 21.41 2.10 -36.41
CA ALA A 655 20.00 2.39 -36.61
C ALA A 655 19.71 3.90 -36.76
N SER A 656 20.51 4.76 -36.14
CA SER A 656 20.34 6.24 -36.24
C SER A 656 20.92 6.84 -37.54
N GLU A 657 21.75 6.08 -38.25
CA GLU A 657 22.35 6.44 -39.54
C GLU A 657 21.48 6.04 -40.75
N LYS A 658 20.47 5.19 -40.53
CA LYS A 658 19.46 4.77 -41.51
C LYS A 658 18.21 5.63 -41.39
#